data_AF-A0A850B3K5-F1
#
_entry.id   AF-A0A850B3K5-F1
#
_cell.length_a   1.000
_cell.length_b   1.000
_cell.length_c   1.000
_cell.angle_alpha   90.00
_cell.angle_beta   90.00
_cell.angle_gamma   90.00
#
_symmetry.space_group_name_H-M   'P 1'
#
loop_
_entity.id
_entity.type
_entity.pdbx_description
1 polymer ?
#
loop_
_entity_poly.entity_id
_entity_poly.type
_entity_poly.pdbx_seq_one_letter_code
_entity_poly.pdbx_strand_id
1 'polypeptide(L)'
;MRRFVLGTAGHVDHGKTTLVRALTGVDTDRLPEEKRRGITIELGFAPWDLGDGMLVSVIDVPGHRRLVHTMIAGAAGIELVLLVVAADEGVMPQTREHIAACEILGLRRAVVAVTKLDRVGEELARLAGEEAVELLGERFKAEIVTCSARTGEGVDRVKDAVRRALLELPVPAEAPRARLSVDRVFSVRGAGTVVTGTLVEGSLTIGAPLRVVGETGVKETAARGLHVHDQAVQKAEAPTRLAVNLAGLPLEIVRRGDVVTNDASLMPTRILDVELRAAAPIRYGMTASVYTGTARSTARLDPIGESTEGCPVARLRLTTPLVVAGGDRFVLRGSDVEGPSGAVLGGGVVLDARPPRHRPRAKRRAVVDALIKGDPAAVIRALVDEAAPRPLPREAIVSRFIVSAEAIAKAADNLVTKGELARIKNAAWIKREALIELASKARRLVEEHHKKAPLDRGLVLETLRKRLAAVAGEGAAEEVLRIAVSKNAAVAGEPIVIEGDIAKLSTFTGALAATSGPVGAAAKAIGDAGLKGVSEHGAREATGAQPREVKAILAKLVREGVAVYAGELWFSRAAVDDLRAKIVAHLERSPRLTIADFKTISGLGRKQAIPLLELFDREGVTRRDGDDRVRAGST
;
A
#
# COMPACT_ATOMS: atom_id res chain seq x y z
N MET A 1 17.95 -29.52 17.76
CA MET A 1 17.09 -30.33 16.86
C MET A 1 16.83 -29.49 15.61
N ARG A 2 17.10 -30.01 14.41
CA ARG A 2 16.99 -29.30 13.14
C ARG A 2 15.84 -29.92 12.33
N ARG A 3 14.98 -29.09 11.76
CA ARG A 3 13.76 -29.51 11.07
C ARG A 3 13.91 -29.26 9.56
N PHE A 4 13.37 -30.17 8.77
CA PHE A 4 13.44 -30.12 7.31
C PHE A 4 12.11 -30.50 6.67
N VAL A 5 11.91 -30.09 5.42
CA VAL A 5 10.79 -30.53 4.60
C VAL A 5 11.32 -31.20 3.33
N LEU A 6 10.96 -32.47 3.16
CA LEU A 6 11.29 -33.27 1.99
C LEU A 6 10.00 -33.57 1.24
N GLY A 7 9.99 -33.47 -0.08
CA GLY A 7 8.85 -33.97 -0.86
C GLY A 7 9.24 -34.93 -1.93
N THR A 8 8.34 -35.86 -2.21
CA THR A 8 8.53 -36.86 -3.27
C THR A 8 8.23 -36.24 -4.63
N ALA A 9 8.81 -36.79 -5.69
CA ALA A 9 8.48 -36.45 -7.07
C ALA A 9 8.67 -37.71 -7.95
N GLY A 10 7.98 -37.78 -9.09
CA GLY A 10 8.08 -38.91 -10.01
C GLY A 10 6.73 -39.37 -10.52
N HIS A 11 6.77 -40.20 -11.56
CA HIS A 11 5.59 -40.74 -12.24
C HIS A 11 4.71 -41.61 -11.31
N VAL A 12 3.44 -41.76 -11.68
CA VAL A 12 2.53 -42.74 -11.08
C VAL A 12 3.18 -44.13 -11.13
N ASP A 13 2.93 -44.96 -10.11
CA ASP A 13 3.43 -46.35 -10.01
C ASP A 13 4.95 -46.55 -10.00
N HIS A 14 5.74 -45.48 -9.92
CA HIS A 14 7.17 -45.57 -9.64
C HIS A 14 7.49 -45.85 -8.16
N GLY A 15 6.48 -46.12 -7.31
CA GLY A 15 6.71 -46.55 -5.93
C GLY A 15 7.05 -45.44 -4.92
N LYS A 16 6.64 -44.18 -5.17
CA LYS A 16 6.82 -43.05 -4.23
C LYS A 16 6.32 -43.37 -2.81
N THR A 17 5.04 -43.69 -2.68
CA THR A 17 4.38 -44.00 -1.40
C THR A 17 4.97 -45.24 -0.73
N THR A 18 5.26 -46.29 -1.51
CA THR A 18 5.93 -47.50 -1.00
C THR A 18 7.31 -47.19 -0.43
N LEU A 19 8.10 -46.34 -1.10
CA LEU A 19 9.41 -45.92 -0.62
C LEU A 19 9.30 -45.05 0.63
N VAL A 20 8.34 -44.11 0.68
CA VAL A 20 8.08 -43.30 1.87
C VAL A 20 7.74 -44.20 3.07
N ARG A 21 6.88 -45.21 2.87
CA ARG A 21 6.56 -46.18 3.91
C ARG A 21 7.78 -46.99 4.35
N ALA A 22 8.64 -47.39 3.42
CA ALA A 22 9.88 -48.11 3.75
C ALA A 22 10.87 -47.25 4.55
N LEU A 23 10.96 -45.95 4.24
CA LEU A 23 11.86 -45.02 4.93
C LEU A 23 11.35 -44.56 6.29
N THR A 24 10.04 -44.33 6.42
CA THR A 24 9.42 -43.66 7.57
C THR A 24 8.58 -44.57 8.46
N GLY A 25 8.16 -45.73 7.94
CA GLY A 25 7.18 -46.61 8.59
C GLY A 25 5.72 -46.14 8.47
N VAL A 26 5.47 -44.98 7.87
CA VAL A 26 4.13 -44.37 7.80
C VAL A 26 3.48 -44.62 6.44
N ASP A 27 2.23 -45.07 6.46
CA ASP A 27 1.38 -45.19 5.27
C ASP A 27 0.74 -43.83 4.95
N THR A 28 1.10 -43.27 3.79
CA THR A 28 0.64 -41.94 3.36
C THR A 28 -0.70 -41.95 2.66
N ASP A 29 -1.13 -43.09 2.11
CA ASP A 29 -2.44 -43.25 1.48
C ASP A 29 -3.50 -43.41 2.56
N ARG A 30 -4.34 -42.39 2.74
CA ARG A 30 -5.34 -42.34 3.83
C ARG A 30 -6.75 -42.62 3.33
N LEU A 31 -7.05 -42.25 2.09
CA LEU A 31 -8.39 -42.39 1.54
C LEU A 31 -8.65 -43.85 1.12
N PRO A 32 -9.86 -44.38 1.36
CA PRO A 32 -10.23 -45.71 0.87
C PRO A 32 -10.09 -45.85 -0.65
N GLU A 33 -10.25 -44.76 -1.40
CA GLU A 33 -10.06 -44.73 -2.85
C GLU A 33 -8.59 -44.85 -3.27
N GLU A 34 -7.66 -44.23 -2.54
CA GLU A 34 -6.22 -44.33 -2.77
C GLU A 34 -5.78 -45.79 -2.64
N LYS A 35 -6.19 -46.45 -1.54
CA LYS A 35 -5.86 -47.86 -1.27
C LYS A 35 -6.45 -48.83 -2.28
N ARG A 36 -7.66 -48.55 -2.78
CA ARG A 36 -8.32 -49.40 -3.79
C ARG A 36 -7.69 -49.27 -5.17
N ARG A 37 -7.26 -48.06 -5.55
CA ARG A 37 -6.75 -47.78 -6.90
C ARG A 37 -5.23 -47.80 -6.99
N GLY A 38 -4.51 -47.84 -5.86
CA GLY A 38 -3.05 -47.78 -5.83
C GLY A 38 -2.49 -46.42 -6.27
N ILE A 39 -3.29 -45.36 -6.20
CA ILE A 39 -2.89 -44.00 -6.60
C ILE A 39 -3.06 -43.03 -5.43
N THR A 40 -2.06 -42.20 -5.18
CA THR A 40 -2.16 -41.08 -4.25
C THR A 40 -2.99 -39.95 -4.87
N ILE A 41 -4.01 -39.48 -4.17
CA ILE A 41 -4.96 -38.46 -4.63
C ILE A 41 -4.71 -37.14 -3.88
N GLU A 42 -4.58 -37.20 -2.56
CA GLU A 42 -4.25 -36.06 -1.71
C GLU A 42 -2.77 -36.02 -1.33
N LEU A 43 -2.32 -34.92 -0.73
CA LEU A 43 -0.99 -34.87 -0.14
C LEU A 43 -0.92 -35.82 1.06
N GLY A 44 0.03 -36.74 1.00
CA GLY A 44 0.42 -37.61 2.09
C GLY A 44 1.47 -36.94 2.98
N PHE A 45 1.44 -37.24 4.28
CA PHE A 45 2.37 -36.66 5.24
C PHE A 45 2.92 -37.74 6.16
N ALA A 46 4.26 -37.81 6.24
CA ALA A 46 4.96 -38.75 7.11
C ALA A 46 6.06 -38.02 7.93
N PRO A 47 5.99 -38.02 9.27
CA PRO A 47 7.13 -37.66 10.09
C PRO A 47 8.26 -38.67 9.90
N TRP A 48 9.50 -38.19 9.84
CA TRP A 48 10.67 -39.05 9.75
C TRP A 48 11.79 -38.55 10.65
N ASP A 49 12.13 -39.35 11.65
CA ASP A 49 13.31 -39.14 12.49
C ASP A 49 14.52 -39.78 11.82
N LEU A 50 15.45 -38.93 11.35
CA LEU A 50 16.69 -39.35 10.72
C LEU A 50 17.81 -39.66 11.72
N GLY A 51 17.57 -39.47 13.02
CA GLY A 51 18.60 -39.50 14.04
C GLY A 51 19.34 -38.17 14.19
N ASP A 52 20.20 -38.07 15.20
CA ASP A 52 21.05 -36.89 15.48
C ASP A 52 20.29 -35.56 15.60
N GLY A 53 19.04 -35.65 16.05
CA GLY A 53 18.15 -34.51 16.21
C GLY A 53 17.68 -33.90 14.88
N MET A 54 17.71 -34.65 13.77
CA MET A 54 17.15 -34.25 12.48
C MET A 54 15.72 -34.80 12.32
N LEU A 55 14.74 -33.90 12.24
CA LEU A 55 13.35 -34.27 11.94
C LEU A 55 12.96 -33.81 10.54
N VAL A 56 12.41 -34.72 9.75
CA VAL A 56 11.97 -34.45 8.39
C VAL A 56 10.46 -34.60 8.28
N SER A 57 9.82 -33.56 7.74
CA SER A 57 8.43 -33.61 7.27
C SER A 57 8.43 -34.10 5.83
N VAL A 58 8.10 -35.38 5.62
CA VAL A 58 7.97 -35.94 4.27
C VAL A 58 6.57 -35.62 3.72
N ILE A 59 6.53 -34.96 2.56
CA ILE A 59 5.32 -34.65 1.80
C ILE A 59 5.29 -35.58 0.59
N ASP A 60 4.39 -36.56 0.64
CA ASP A 60 4.17 -37.46 -0.48
C ASP A 60 3.20 -36.83 -1.47
N VAL A 61 3.69 -36.52 -2.67
CA VAL A 61 2.90 -35.81 -3.69
C VAL A 61 2.32 -36.79 -4.71
N PRO A 62 1.09 -36.54 -5.21
CA PRO A 62 0.51 -37.38 -6.24
C PRO A 62 1.29 -37.26 -7.55
N GLY A 63 1.52 -38.39 -8.23
CA GLY A 63 2.22 -38.44 -9.53
C GLY A 63 1.33 -38.13 -10.73
N HIS A 64 0.00 -38.24 -10.58
CA HIS A 64 -0.90 -38.25 -11.72
C HIS A 64 -1.00 -36.87 -12.40
N ARG A 65 -1.02 -36.83 -13.74
CA ARG A 65 -1.03 -35.57 -14.54
C ARG A 65 -2.15 -34.58 -14.15
N ARG A 66 -3.34 -35.10 -13.79
CA ARG A 66 -4.48 -34.28 -13.30
C ARG A 66 -4.23 -33.65 -11.92
N LEU A 67 -3.30 -34.19 -11.14
CA LEU A 67 -3.02 -33.83 -9.75
C LEU A 67 -1.74 -33.01 -9.57
N VAL A 68 -1.08 -32.59 -10.65
CA VAL A 68 0.08 -31.69 -10.59
C VAL A 68 -0.23 -30.39 -9.82
N HIS A 69 -1.49 -29.95 -9.78
CA HIS A 69 -1.90 -28.78 -8.98
C HIS A 69 -1.78 -29.04 -7.48
N THR A 70 -2.10 -30.26 -7.04
CA THR A 70 -1.92 -30.72 -5.66
C THR A 70 -0.44 -30.84 -5.33
N MET A 71 0.36 -31.36 -6.27
CA MET A 71 1.81 -31.41 -6.13
C MET A 71 2.44 -30.02 -5.96
N ILE A 72 2.08 -29.04 -6.80
CA ILE A 72 2.62 -27.67 -6.68
C ILE A 72 2.31 -27.07 -5.31
N ALA A 73 1.09 -27.29 -4.79
CA ALA A 73 0.73 -26.84 -3.46
C ALA A 73 1.51 -27.54 -2.33
N GLY A 74 1.82 -28.83 -2.49
CA GLY A 74 2.66 -29.58 -1.57
C GLY A 74 4.14 -29.22 -1.67
N ALA A 75 4.57 -28.68 -2.81
CA ALA A 75 5.94 -28.26 -3.03
C ALA A 75 6.32 -26.95 -2.34
N ALA A 76 5.33 -26.23 -1.79
CA ALA A 76 5.54 -25.03 -1.00
C ALA A 76 6.34 -25.34 0.27
N GLY A 77 7.57 -24.82 0.34
CA GLY A 77 8.47 -24.96 1.49
C GLY A 77 9.27 -26.26 1.53
N ILE A 78 9.27 -27.07 0.45
CA ILE A 78 10.23 -28.16 0.29
C ILE A 78 11.65 -27.60 0.21
N GLU A 79 12.62 -28.29 0.79
CA GLU A 79 14.05 -27.97 0.68
C GLU A 79 14.83 -29.01 -0.13
N LEU A 80 14.33 -30.26 -0.16
CA LEU A 80 14.94 -31.39 -0.85
C LEU A 80 13.89 -32.22 -1.58
N VAL A 81 14.15 -32.52 -2.85
CA VAL A 81 13.29 -33.40 -3.65
C VAL A 81 13.81 -34.84 -3.59
N LEU A 82 12.95 -35.79 -3.22
CA LEU A 82 13.21 -37.21 -3.44
C LEU A 82 12.58 -37.62 -4.76
N LEU A 83 13.39 -37.65 -5.82
CA LEU A 83 12.96 -38.02 -7.17
C LEU A 83 12.95 -39.54 -7.31
N VAL A 84 11.76 -40.11 -7.48
CA VAL A 84 11.55 -41.55 -7.57
C VAL A 84 11.37 -41.95 -9.02
N VAL A 85 12.28 -42.77 -9.51
CA VAL A 85 12.31 -43.27 -10.89
C VAL A 85 12.27 -44.78 -10.83
N ALA A 86 11.39 -45.44 -11.59
CA ALA A 86 11.38 -46.90 -11.63
C ALA A 86 12.46 -47.38 -12.59
N ALA A 87 13.25 -48.37 -12.18
CA ALA A 87 14.35 -48.89 -12.96
C ALA A 87 13.90 -49.57 -14.27
N ASP A 88 12.65 -50.03 -14.33
CA ASP A 88 12.04 -50.67 -15.50
C ASP A 88 11.46 -49.68 -16.53
N GLU A 89 11.15 -48.45 -16.12
CA GLU A 89 10.48 -47.43 -16.97
C GLU A 89 11.35 -46.20 -17.25
N GLY A 90 12.35 -45.90 -16.42
CA GLY A 90 13.19 -44.71 -16.58
C GLY A 90 12.39 -43.40 -16.42
N VAL A 91 12.82 -42.34 -17.10
CA VAL A 91 12.23 -41.00 -16.95
C VAL A 91 10.97 -40.84 -17.79
N MET A 92 9.83 -40.85 -17.11
CA MET A 92 8.51 -40.68 -17.71
C MET A 92 8.03 -39.21 -17.78
N PRO A 93 7.00 -38.89 -18.59
CA PRO A 93 6.54 -37.50 -18.77
C PRO A 93 6.17 -36.74 -17.48
N GLN A 94 5.55 -37.42 -16.51
CA GLN A 94 5.21 -36.80 -15.21
C GLN A 94 6.46 -36.48 -14.38
N THR A 95 7.52 -37.30 -14.48
CA THR A 95 8.82 -37.01 -13.88
C THR A 95 9.38 -35.69 -14.43
N ARG A 96 9.30 -35.47 -15.75
CA ARG A 96 9.71 -34.22 -16.41
C ARG A 96 8.85 -33.03 -15.96
N GLU A 97 7.53 -33.19 -15.91
CA GLU A 97 6.61 -32.15 -15.41
C GLU A 97 6.92 -31.79 -13.94
N HIS A 98 7.23 -32.79 -13.11
CA HIS A 98 7.54 -32.56 -11.70
C HIS A 98 8.84 -31.78 -11.51
N ILE A 99 9.90 -32.16 -12.21
CA ILE A 99 11.19 -31.47 -12.15
C ILE A 99 11.07 -30.03 -12.67
N ALA A 100 10.33 -29.80 -13.75
CA ALA A 100 10.07 -28.46 -14.25
C ALA A 100 9.39 -27.57 -13.19
N ALA A 101 8.37 -28.09 -12.48
CA ALA A 101 7.72 -27.36 -11.40
C ALA A 101 8.67 -27.12 -10.21
N CYS A 102 9.47 -28.11 -9.82
CA CYS A 102 10.46 -27.98 -8.75
C CYS A 102 11.52 -26.91 -9.07
N GLU A 103 12.01 -26.88 -10.32
CA GLU A 103 12.96 -25.88 -10.80
C GLU A 103 12.38 -24.46 -10.71
N ILE A 104 11.14 -24.28 -11.19
CA ILE A 104 10.43 -23.00 -11.12
C ILE A 104 10.29 -22.52 -9.67
N LEU A 105 9.93 -23.44 -8.77
CA LEU A 105 9.81 -23.20 -7.34
C LEU A 105 11.17 -23.00 -6.65
N GLY A 106 12.28 -23.10 -7.37
CA GLY A 106 13.62 -22.76 -6.90
C GLY A 106 14.30 -23.88 -6.13
N LEU A 107 13.81 -25.11 -6.23
CA LEU A 107 14.46 -26.29 -5.67
C LEU A 107 15.73 -26.58 -6.48
N ARG A 108 16.83 -26.85 -5.77
CA ARG A 108 18.17 -27.02 -6.35
C ARG A 108 18.87 -28.29 -5.90
N ARG A 109 18.21 -29.12 -5.09
CA ARG A 109 18.79 -30.33 -4.52
C ARG A 109 17.81 -31.47 -4.67
N ALA A 110 18.33 -32.62 -5.07
CA ALA A 110 17.56 -33.84 -5.22
C ALA A 110 18.34 -35.06 -4.73
N VAL A 111 17.62 -36.09 -4.31
CA VAL A 111 18.12 -37.47 -4.24
C VAL A 111 17.32 -38.27 -5.23
N VAL A 112 17.99 -38.94 -6.17
CA VAL A 112 17.36 -39.80 -7.17
C VAL A 112 17.31 -41.22 -6.63
N ALA A 113 16.14 -41.66 -6.21
CA ALA A 113 15.89 -43.03 -5.81
C ALA A 113 15.40 -43.84 -7.02
N VAL A 114 16.30 -44.67 -7.57
CA VAL A 114 15.97 -45.61 -8.63
C VAL A 114 15.38 -46.86 -8.00
N THR A 115 14.07 -47.02 -8.12
CA THR A 115 13.25 -48.04 -7.44
C THR A 115 13.01 -49.27 -8.31
N LYS A 116 12.40 -50.32 -7.74
CA LYS A 116 12.10 -51.60 -8.40
C LYS A 116 13.36 -52.34 -8.89
N LEU A 117 14.48 -52.21 -8.17
CA LEU A 117 15.71 -52.94 -8.47
C LEU A 117 15.50 -54.47 -8.51
N ASP A 118 14.53 -55.00 -7.77
CA ASP A 118 14.16 -56.42 -7.77
C ASP A 118 13.61 -56.93 -9.11
N ARG A 119 13.23 -56.03 -10.03
CA ARG A 119 12.64 -56.39 -11.34
C ARG A 119 13.64 -56.37 -12.48
N VAL A 120 14.82 -55.76 -12.30
CA VAL A 120 15.78 -55.50 -13.39
C VAL A 120 17.22 -55.68 -12.91
N GLY A 121 18.18 -55.80 -13.83
CA GLY A 121 19.61 -55.84 -13.48
C GLY A 121 20.18 -54.46 -13.12
N GLU A 122 21.33 -54.45 -12.44
CA GLU A 122 22.01 -53.21 -12.00
C GLU A 122 22.30 -52.24 -13.16
N GLU A 123 22.65 -52.76 -14.34
CA GLU A 123 22.99 -51.93 -15.49
C GLU A 123 21.80 -51.10 -15.99
N LEU A 124 20.60 -51.69 -16.03
CA LEU A 124 19.40 -50.96 -16.42
C LEU A 124 19.01 -49.91 -15.37
N ALA A 125 19.17 -50.25 -14.08
CA ALA A 125 18.95 -49.29 -13.00
C ALA A 125 19.94 -48.11 -13.05
N ARG A 126 21.20 -48.36 -13.39
CA ARG A 126 22.21 -47.32 -13.59
C ARG A 126 21.82 -46.37 -14.72
N LEU A 127 21.42 -46.91 -15.87
CA LEU A 127 20.95 -46.12 -17.03
C LEU A 127 19.74 -45.25 -16.67
N ALA A 128 18.76 -45.79 -15.95
CA ALA A 128 17.60 -45.02 -15.49
C ALA A 128 18.00 -43.87 -14.54
N GLY A 129 19.01 -44.10 -13.68
CA GLY A 129 19.58 -43.07 -12.82
C GLY A 129 20.31 -41.97 -13.60
N GLU A 130 21.05 -42.34 -14.64
CA GLU A 130 21.77 -41.40 -15.52
C GLU A 130 20.80 -40.53 -16.31
N GLU A 131 19.73 -41.11 -16.87
CA GLU A 131 18.67 -40.35 -17.56
C GLU A 131 18.00 -39.34 -16.60
N ALA A 132 17.80 -39.71 -15.34
CA ALA A 132 17.23 -38.84 -14.33
C ALA A 132 18.16 -37.65 -13.98
N VAL A 133 19.47 -37.90 -13.89
CA VAL A 133 20.46 -36.82 -13.68
C VAL A 133 20.60 -35.94 -14.92
N GLU A 134 20.50 -36.48 -16.12
CA GLU A 134 20.47 -35.69 -17.35
C GLU A 134 19.25 -34.75 -17.38
N LEU A 135 18.06 -35.24 -16.99
CA LEU A 135 16.87 -34.41 -16.85
C LEU A 135 17.09 -33.24 -15.87
N LEU A 136 17.69 -33.53 -14.72
CA LEU A 136 17.99 -32.53 -13.69
C LEU A 136 19.00 -31.50 -14.21
N GLY A 137 20.07 -31.95 -14.88
CA GLY A 137 21.18 -31.16 -15.36
C GLY A 137 21.93 -30.44 -14.23
N GLU A 138 22.74 -29.44 -14.56
CA GLU A 138 23.53 -28.65 -13.59
C GLU A 138 22.66 -27.81 -12.62
N ARG A 139 21.36 -27.75 -12.87
CA ARG A 139 20.39 -26.96 -12.09
C ARG A 139 20.11 -27.57 -10.71
N PHE A 140 20.37 -28.87 -10.56
CA PHE A 140 20.20 -29.58 -9.29
C PHE A 140 21.50 -30.29 -8.91
N LYS A 141 21.87 -30.17 -7.64
CA LYS A 141 22.82 -31.10 -7.03
C LYS A 141 22.07 -32.40 -6.70
N ALA A 142 22.46 -33.50 -7.32
CA ALA A 142 21.77 -34.78 -7.21
C ALA A 142 22.71 -35.93 -6.86
N GLU A 143 22.24 -36.84 -5.99
CA GLU A 143 22.89 -38.12 -5.69
C GLU A 143 21.97 -39.26 -6.16
N ILE A 144 22.50 -40.24 -6.90
CA ILE A 144 21.74 -41.41 -7.39
C ILE A 144 21.92 -42.57 -6.41
N VAL A 145 20.81 -43.19 -6.04
CA VAL A 145 20.79 -44.43 -5.24
C VAL A 145 19.80 -45.42 -5.83
N THR A 146 20.25 -46.64 -6.06
CA THR A 146 19.38 -47.76 -6.47
C THR A 146 18.80 -48.47 -5.25
N CYS A 147 17.53 -48.84 -5.31
CA CYS A 147 16.84 -49.51 -4.21
C CYS A 147 15.64 -50.36 -4.66
N SER A 148 15.21 -51.24 -3.77
CA SER A 148 13.88 -51.87 -3.83
C SER A 148 13.20 -51.74 -2.48
N ALA A 149 12.11 -50.98 -2.45
CA ALA A 149 11.26 -50.86 -1.26
C ALA A 149 10.59 -52.19 -0.87
N ARG A 150 10.53 -53.17 -1.79
CA ARG A 150 9.95 -54.49 -1.56
C ARG A 150 10.94 -55.44 -0.86
N THR A 151 12.19 -55.50 -1.32
CA THR A 151 13.21 -56.37 -0.72
C THR A 151 13.94 -55.71 0.44
N GLY A 152 13.86 -54.37 0.54
CA GLY A 152 14.62 -53.55 1.49
C GLY A 152 16.02 -53.19 0.99
N GLU A 153 16.45 -53.74 -0.15
CA GLU A 153 17.78 -53.47 -0.70
C GLU A 153 17.96 -51.99 -1.03
N GLY A 154 19.07 -51.39 -0.56
CA GLY A 154 19.42 -50.00 -0.86
C GLY A 154 18.59 -48.94 -0.14
N VAL A 155 17.57 -49.29 0.64
CA VAL A 155 16.74 -48.31 1.38
C VAL A 155 17.57 -47.52 2.39
N ASP A 156 18.49 -48.18 3.10
CA ASP A 156 19.42 -47.48 4.03
C ASP A 156 20.37 -46.52 3.29
N ARG A 157 20.81 -46.88 2.09
CA ARG A 157 21.62 -45.97 1.24
C ARG A 157 20.83 -44.73 0.84
N VAL A 158 19.52 -44.87 0.56
CA VAL A 158 18.64 -43.72 0.28
C VAL A 158 18.52 -42.83 1.52
N LYS A 159 18.36 -43.42 2.71
CA LYS A 159 18.35 -42.70 3.98
C LYS A 159 19.63 -41.88 4.19
N ASP A 160 20.79 -42.49 3.95
CA ASP A 160 22.08 -41.82 4.08
C ASP A 160 22.29 -40.69 3.06
N ALA A 161 21.84 -40.89 1.81
CA ALA A 161 21.91 -39.86 0.77
C ALA A 161 21.03 -38.65 1.11
N VAL A 162 19.80 -38.89 1.59
CA VAL A 162 18.93 -37.82 2.08
C VAL A 162 19.59 -37.07 3.23
N ARG A 163 20.15 -37.80 4.20
CA ARG A 163 20.84 -37.21 5.34
C ARG A 163 21.99 -36.30 4.89
N ARG A 164 22.87 -36.76 4.00
CA ARG A 164 23.97 -35.95 3.42
C ARG A 164 23.43 -34.70 2.75
N ALA A 165 22.42 -34.83 1.89
CA ALA A 165 21.85 -33.72 1.15
C ALA A 165 21.22 -32.65 2.07
N LEU A 166 20.57 -33.06 3.16
CA LEU A 166 19.98 -32.14 4.15
C LEU A 166 21.05 -31.44 5.00
N LEU A 167 22.13 -32.12 5.37
CA LEU A 167 23.22 -31.52 6.16
C LEU A 167 23.93 -30.39 5.41
N GLU A 168 24.01 -30.49 4.08
CA GLU A 168 24.58 -29.44 3.23
C GLU A 168 23.66 -28.23 3.00
N LEU A 169 22.40 -28.28 3.47
CA LEU A 169 21.53 -27.11 3.40
C LEU A 169 22.08 -26.01 4.32
N PRO A 170 22.02 -24.74 3.91
CA PRO A 170 22.36 -23.64 4.79
C PRO A 170 21.43 -23.64 6.00
N VAL A 171 21.91 -23.10 7.12
CA VAL A 171 21.03 -22.82 8.26
C VAL A 171 20.07 -21.70 7.83
N PRO A 172 18.74 -21.87 7.97
CA PRO A 172 17.78 -20.83 7.64
C PRO A 172 18.11 -19.54 8.38
N ALA A 173 18.16 -18.41 7.66
CA ALA A 173 18.31 -17.11 8.31
C ALA A 173 17.05 -16.80 9.13
N GLU A 174 17.22 -16.12 10.27
CA GLU A 174 16.08 -15.64 11.04
C GLU A 174 15.30 -14.61 10.20
N ALA A 175 14.06 -14.97 9.87
CA ALA A 175 13.14 -14.05 9.22
C ALA A 175 12.22 -13.40 10.27
N PRO A 176 12.10 -12.06 10.29
CA PRO A 176 11.22 -11.38 11.24
C PRO A 176 9.73 -11.68 10.98
N ARG A 177 9.39 -12.02 9.73
CA ARG A 177 8.05 -12.40 9.31
C ARG A 177 7.88 -13.91 9.34
N ALA A 178 6.80 -14.36 9.96
CA ALA A 178 6.35 -15.74 9.92
C ALA A 178 5.38 -15.94 8.75
N ARG A 179 5.50 -17.01 7.98
CA ARG A 179 4.57 -17.30 6.87
C ARG A 179 4.26 -18.78 6.78
N LEU A 180 3.03 -19.14 7.15
CA LEU A 180 2.52 -20.50 7.02
C LEU A 180 1.46 -20.55 5.92
N SER A 181 1.71 -21.36 4.90
CA SER A 181 0.76 -21.61 3.81
C SER A 181 -0.21 -22.71 4.20
N VAL A 182 -1.50 -22.39 4.34
CA VAL A 182 -2.53 -23.32 4.79
C VAL A 182 -2.88 -24.32 3.68
N ASP A 183 -2.78 -25.62 3.98
CA ASP A 183 -3.17 -26.70 3.06
C ASP A 183 -4.46 -27.43 3.45
N ARG A 184 -4.75 -27.55 4.75
CA ARG A 184 -6.00 -28.12 5.28
C ARG A 184 -6.51 -27.28 6.44
N VAL A 185 -7.84 -27.27 6.54
CA VAL A 185 -8.59 -26.60 7.60
C VAL A 185 -9.62 -27.59 8.11
N PHE A 186 -9.67 -27.80 9.41
CA PHE A 186 -10.65 -28.68 10.05
C PHE A 186 -10.97 -28.18 11.45
N SER A 187 -12.06 -28.68 12.04
CA SER A 187 -12.38 -28.39 13.43
C SER A 187 -12.09 -29.59 14.32
N VAL A 188 -11.53 -29.33 15.50
CA VAL A 188 -11.33 -30.34 16.54
C VAL A 188 -12.26 -30.01 17.71
N ARG A 189 -13.04 -31.00 18.14
CA ARG A 189 -14.02 -30.86 19.23
C ARG A 189 -13.33 -30.32 20.48
N GLY A 190 -13.82 -29.20 21.00
CA GLY A 190 -13.26 -28.52 22.19
C GLY A 190 -12.06 -27.59 21.91
N ALA A 191 -11.34 -27.76 20.79
CA ALA A 191 -10.18 -26.93 20.47
C ALA A 191 -10.53 -25.76 19.52
N GLY A 192 -11.51 -25.94 18.63
CA GLY A 192 -11.93 -24.94 17.65
C GLY A 192 -11.41 -25.23 16.24
N THR A 193 -11.05 -24.18 15.50
CA THR A 193 -10.54 -24.26 14.12
C THR A 193 -9.04 -24.52 14.14
N VAL A 194 -8.62 -25.62 13.52
CA VAL A 194 -7.22 -26.01 13.35
C VAL A 194 -6.87 -25.93 11.87
N VAL A 195 -5.74 -25.29 11.56
CA VAL A 195 -5.15 -25.28 10.23
C VAL A 195 -3.85 -26.07 10.22
N THR A 196 -3.57 -26.77 9.13
CA THR A 196 -2.24 -27.33 8.87
C THR A 196 -1.62 -26.65 7.66
N GLY A 197 -0.30 -26.54 7.69
CA GLY A 197 0.46 -25.95 6.60
C GLY A 197 1.96 -26.08 6.81
N THR A 198 2.71 -25.65 5.81
CA THR A 198 4.17 -25.51 5.91
C THR A 198 4.49 -24.09 6.35
N LEU A 199 5.18 -23.95 7.48
CA LEU A 199 5.80 -22.69 7.91
C LEU A 199 7.09 -22.52 7.10
N VAL A 200 7.09 -21.60 6.14
CA VAL A 200 8.16 -21.43 5.15
C VAL A 200 9.27 -20.49 5.64
N GLU A 201 8.92 -19.51 6.46
CA GLU A 201 9.85 -18.55 7.05
C GLU A 201 9.35 -18.08 8.41
N GLY A 202 10.27 -17.60 9.25
CA GLY A 202 10.04 -17.03 10.56
C GLY A 202 9.65 -18.04 11.63
N SER A 203 9.03 -17.55 12.70
CA SER A 203 8.60 -18.39 13.83
C SER A 203 7.23 -17.99 14.36
N LEU A 204 6.50 -18.98 14.87
CA LEU A 204 5.21 -18.80 15.51
C LEU A 204 5.30 -19.25 16.97
N THR A 205 4.71 -18.45 17.87
CA THR A 205 4.69 -18.72 19.31
C THR A 205 3.24 -18.68 19.79
N ILE A 206 2.88 -19.59 20.71
CA ILE A 206 1.55 -19.60 21.33
C ILE A 206 1.25 -18.24 21.99
N GLY A 207 0.03 -17.74 21.83
CA GLY A 207 -0.45 -16.48 22.40
C GLY A 207 0.00 -15.22 21.66
N ALA A 208 0.98 -15.31 20.76
CA ALA A 208 1.41 -14.15 19.97
C ALA A 208 0.30 -13.70 18.98
N PRO A 209 0.18 -12.39 18.69
CA PRO A 209 -0.77 -11.88 17.73
C PRO A 209 -0.41 -12.36 16.33
N LEU A 210 -1.40 -12.93 15.64
CA LEU A 210 -1.30 -13.45 14.29
C LEU A 210 -2.45 -12.92 13.45
N ARG A 211 -2.35 -13.11 12.15
CA ARG A 211 -3.43 -12.83 11.22
C ARG A 211 -3.55 -13.94 10.19
N VAL A 212 -4.78 -14.18 9.75
CA VAL A 212 -5.08 -15.00 8.58
C VAL A 212 -5.35 -14.05 7.42
N VAL A 213 -4.51 -14.11 6.40
CA VAL A 213 -4.61 -13.30 5.18
C VAL A 213 -5.05 -14.22 4.05
N GLY A 214 -6.07 -13.83 3.29
CA GLY A 214 -6.60 -14.67 2.24
C GLY A 214 -7.60 -13.96 1.33
N GLU A 215 -8.36 -14.75 0.58
CA GLU A 215 -9.40 -14.24 -0.34
C GLU A 215 -10.45 -13.40 0.39
N THR A 216 -10.78 -13.79 1.62
CA THR A 216 -11.79 -13.16 2.48
C THR A 216 -11.24 -11.99 3.31
N GLY A 217 -10.04 -11.50 2.98
CA GLY A 217 -9.40 -10.35 3.62
C GLY A 217 -8.41 -10.73 4.72
N VAL A 218 -8.18 -9.80 5.65
CA VAL A 218 -7.29 -9.96 6.81
C VAL A 218 -8.14 -10.14 8.06
N LYS A 219 -7.92 -11.22 8.82
CA LYS A 219 -8.51 -11.37 10.16
C LYS A 219 -7.42 -11.51 11.20
N GLU A 220 -7.53 -10.75 12.27
CA GLU A 220 -6.67 -10.88 13.44
C GLU A 220 -7.05 -12.15 14.24
N THR A 221 -6.04 -12.81 14.80
CA THR A 221 -6.17 -14.06 15.57
C THR A 221 -4.94 -14.25 16.46
N ALA A 222 -4.83 -15.40 17.11
CA ALA A 222 -3.64 -15.83 17.84
C ALA A 222 -3.55 -17.36 17.81
N ALA A 223 -2.35 -17.90 18.02
CA ALA A 223 -2.15 -19.34 18.16
C ALA A 223 -2.53 -19.77 19.58
N ARG A 224 -3.57 -20.60 19.74
CA ARG A 224 -3.93 -21.25 21.02
C ARG A 224 -3.09 -22.48 21.31
N GLY A 225 -2.61 -23.13 20.27
CA GLY A 225 -1.81 -24.35 20.36
C GLY A 225 -1.10 -24.60 19.04
N LEU A 226 0.11 -25.15 19.14
CA LEU A 226 0.97 -25.48 18.02
C LEU A 226 1.37 -26.95 18.13
N HIS A 227 1.27 -27.70 17.04
CA HIS A 227 1.71 -29.10 16.99
C HIS A 227 2.62 -29.34 15.78
N VAL A 228 3.76 -29.98 16.04
CA VAL A 228 4.69 -30.46 15.01
C VAL A 228 4.73 -31.97 15.15
N HIS A 229 4.40 -32.71 14.10
CA HIS A 229 4.35 -34.18 14.12
C HIS A 229 3.53 -34.75 15.30
N ASP A 230 2.33 -34.20 15.51
CA ASP A 230 1.41 -34.55 16.60
C ASP A 230 1.95 -34.28 18.03
N GLN A 231 3.10 -33.62 18.17
CA GLN A 231 3.64 -33.17 19.45
C GLN A 231 3.37 -31.69 19.69
N ALA A 232 2.83 -31.36 20.86
CA ALA A 232 2.59 -29.98 21.26
C ALA A 232 3.91 -29.23 21.50
N VAL A 233 4.01 -28.02 20.94
CA VAL A 233 5.20 -27.15 21.07
C VAL A 233 4.80 -25.73 21.47
N GLN A 234 5.65 -25.02 22.22
CA GLN A 234 5.42 -23.61 22.57
C GLN A 234 5.79 -22.65 21.44
N LYS A 235 6.84 -23.00 20.69
CA LYS A 235 7.37 -22.23 19.55
C LYS A 235 7.68 -23.18 18.41
N ALA A 236 7.32 -22.77 17.19
CA ALA A 236 7.67 -23.46 15.95
C ALA A 236 8.50 -22.51 15.07
N GLU A 237 9.54 -23.06 14.44
CA GLU A 237 10.49 -22.33 13.60
C GLU A 237 10.51 -22.95 12.21
N ALA A 238 10.57 -22.10 11.19
CA ALA A 238 10.67 -22.52 9.81
C ALA A 238 12.03 -23.16 9.50
N PRO A 239 12.10 -24.08 8.52
CA PRO A 239 10.98 -24.69 7.82
C PRO A 239 10.40 -25.87 8.62
N THR A 240 9.08 -25.92 8.75
CA THR A 240 8.42 -27.07 9.40
C THR A 240 6.95 -27.19 9.03
N ARG A 241 6.45 -28.42 8.98
CA ARG A 241 5.00 -28.66 8.92
C ARG A 241 4.39 -28.44 10.30
N LEU A 242 3.37 -27.60 10.37
CA LEU A 242 2.80 -27.13 11.62
C LEU A 242 1.27 -27.20 11.58
N ALA A 243 0.69 -27.71 12.65
CA ALA A 243 -0.72 -27.53 12.96
C ALA A 243 -0.88 -26.35 13.92
N VAL A 244 -1.78 -25.41 13.60
CA VAL A 244 -2.06 -24.22 14.39
C VAL A 244 -3.53 -24.22 14.78
N ASN A 245 -3.81 -24.22 16.08
CA ASN A 245 -5.15 -23.97 16.61
C ASN A 245 -5.38 -22.45 16.67
N LEU A 246 -6.34 -21.94 15.90
CA LEU A 246 -6.60 -20.52 15.74
C LEU A 246 -7.63 -20.01 16.74
N ALA A 247 -7.36 -18.85 17.33
CA ALA A 247 -8.29 -18.19 18.25
C ALA A 247 -9.38 -17.40 17.52
N GLY A 248 -10.64 -17.67 17.86
CA GLY A 248 -11.76 -16.79 17.51
C GLY A 248 -12.17 -16.77 16.03
N LEU A 249 -11.66 -17.69 15.21
CA LEU A 249 -12.01 -17.79 13.80
C LEU A 249 -12.87 -19.04 13.54
N PRO A 250 -14.09 -18.90 13.00
CA PRO A 250 -14.88 -20.06 12.58
C PRO A 250 -14.28 -20.75 11.35
N LEU A 251 -14.72 -21.98 11.08
CA LEU A 251 -14.18 -22.80 10.00
C LEU A 251 -14.47 -22.20 8.62
N GLU A 252 -15.64 -21.60 8.40
CA GLU A 252 -16.07 -21.18 7.06
C GLU A 252 -15.26 -20.00 6.49
N ILE A 253 -14.59 -19.25 7.37
CA ILE A 253 -13.81 -18.08 6.97
C ILE A 253 -12.36 -18.42 6.65
N VAL A 254 -11.84 -19.59 7.03
CA VAL A 254 -10.46 -19.98 6.77
C VAL A 254 -10.43 -21.06 5.70
N ARG A 255 -9.59 -20.88 4.68
CA ARG A 255 -9.55 -21.78 3.53
C ARG A 255 -8.12 -22.20 3.21
N ARG A 256 -7.99 -23.31 2.48
CA ARG A 256 -6.73 -23.65 1.80
C ARG A 256 -6.31 -22.49 0.89
N GLY A 257 -5.02 -22.17 0.90
CA GLY A 257 -4.46 -21.03 0.18
C GLY A 257 -4.40 -19.75 1.01
N ASP A 258 -5.06 -19.69 2.16
CA ASP A 258 -4.85 -18.62 3.13
C ASP A 258 -3.44 -18.75 3.75
N VAL A 259 -2.95 -17.63 4.27
CA VAL A 259 -1.64 -17.52 4.90
C VAL A 259 -1.81 -17.07 6.35
N VAL A 260 -1.24 -17.84 7.28
CA VAL A 260 -1.10 -17.41 8.68
C VAL A 260 0.24 -16.70 8.84
N THR A 261 0.21 -15.47 9.35
CA THR A 261 1.42 -14.63 9.47
C THR A 261 1.36 -13.71 10.68
N ASN A 262 2.51 -13.17 11.09
CA ASN A 262 2.62 -12.05 12.02
C ASN A 262 2.84 -10.71 11.28
N ASP A 263 3.02 -10.72 9.95
CA ASP A 263 3.36 -9.54 9.15
C ASP A 263 2.13 -8.70 8.82
N ALA A 264 2.06 -7.49 9.40
CA ALA A 264 0.97 -6.55 9.17
C ALA A 264 0.92 -5.93 7.78
N SER A 265 2.03 -5.99 7.04
CA SER A 265 2.12 -5.45 5.70
C SER A 265 1.61 -6.41 4.63
N LEU A 266 1.46 -7.71 4.93
CA LEU A 266 1.02 -8.70 3.96
C LEU A 266 -0.48 -8.59 3.71
N MET A 267 -0.86 -8.42 2.44
CA MET A 267 -2.25 -8.14 2.02
C MET A 267 -2.60 -8.95 0.78
N PRO A 268 -3.88 -9.35 0.62
CA PRO A 268 -4.34 -9.99 -0.60
C PRO A 268 -4.29 -9.00 -1.77
N THR A 269 -3.89 -9.49 -2.93
CA THR A 269 -3.71 -8.68 -4.14
C THR A 269 -4.29 -9.37 -5.36
N ARG A 270 -4.82 -8.59 -6.31
CA ARG A 270 -5.34 -9.08 -7.60
C ARG A 270 -4.47 -8.68 -8.78
N ILE A 271 -3.39 -7.95 -8.55
CA ILE A 271 -2.50 -7.49 -9.61
C ILE A 271 -1.07 -7.68 -9.13
N LEU A 272 -0.24 -8.29 -9.96
CA LEU A 272 1.17 -8.56 -9.68
C LEU A 272 1.99 -8.18 -10.90
N ASP A 273 3.18 -7.63 -10.70
CA ASP A 273 4.17 -7.52 -11.78
C ASP A 273 5.24 -8.60 -11.55
N VAL A 274 5.54 -9.36 -12.59
CA VAL A 274 6.33 -10.58 -12.51
C VAL A 274 7.35 -10.66 -13.63
N GLU A 275 8.50 -11.27 -13.34
CA GLU A 275 9.42 -11.76 -14.36
C GLU A 275 9.08 -13.21 -14.68
N LEU A 276 8.92 -13.52 -15.96
CA LEU A 276 8.52 -14.84 -16.44
C LEU A 276 9.73 -15.65 -16.92
N ARG A 277 9.72 -16.93 -16.57
CA ARG A 277 10.55 -17.98 -17.16
C ARG A 277 9.62 -18.93 -17.90
N ALA A 278 9.61 -18.81 -19.22
CA ALA A 278 8.77 -19.63 -20.07
C ALA A 278 9.40 -21.02 -20.25
N ALA A 279 8.62 -22.07 -19.98
CA ALA A 279 8.95 -23.46 -20.36
C ALA A 279 8.25 -23.87 -21.67
N ALA A 280 7.21 -23.14 -22.05
CA ALA A 280 6.48 -23.25 -23.30
C ALA A 280 6.09 -21.84 -23.81
N PRO A 281 5.69 -21.68 -25.08
CA PRO A 281 5.29 -20.37 -25.61
C PRO A 281 4.15 -19.72 -24.80
N ILE A 282 4.40 -18.52 -24.29
CA ILE A 282 3.41 -17.71 -23.56
C ILE A 282 2.86 -16.63 -24.50
N ARG A 283 1.53 -16.62 -24.72
CA ARG A 283 0.86 -15.59 -25.51
C ARG A 283 0.26 -14.53 -24.59
N TYR A 284 0.59 -13.26 -24.80
CA TYR A 284 -0.04 -12.18 -24.06
C TYR A 284 -1.55 -12.10 -24.33
N GLY A 285 -2.31 -11.68 -23.32
CA GLY A 285 -3.77 -11.66 -23.34
C GLY A 285 -4.44 -12.99 -23.00
N MET A 286 -3.70 -14.11 -23.01
CA MET A 286 -4.23 -15.42 -22.63
C MET A 286 -4.57 -15.50 -21.14
N THR A 287 -5.40 -16.49 -20.80
CA THR A 287 -5.67 -16.87 -19.41
C THR A 287 -4.86 -18.10 -18.99
N ALA A 288 -4.21 -18.02 -17.82
CA ALA A 288 -3.43 -19.09 -17.24
C ALA A 288 -3.77 -19.28 -15.76
N SER A 289 -3.58 -20.50 -15.24
CA SER A 289 -3.65 -20.75 -13.80
C SER A 289 -2.31 -20.40 -13.15
N VAL A 290 -2.34 -19.52 -12.15
CA VAL A 290 -1.21 -19.12 -11.32
C VAL A 290 -1.28 -19.87 -10.00
N TYR A 291 -0.17 -20.49 -9.62
CA TYR A 291 0.00 -21.21 -8.37
C TYR A 291 1.11 -20.57 -7.54
N THR A 292 0.82 -20.28 -6.28
CA THR A 292 1.79 -19.73 -5.32
C THR A 292 1.47 -20.25 -3.92
N GLY A 293 2.48 -20.74 -3.20
CA GLY A 293 2.26 -21.49 -1.97
C GLY A 293 1.22 -22.61 -2.20
N THR A 294 0.19 -22.63 -1.36
CA THR A 294 -0.96 -23.56 -1.47
C THR A 294 -2.16 -22.99 -2.23
N ALA A 295 -2.06 -21.75 -2.73
CA ALA A 295 -3.13 -20.98 -3.36
C ALA A 295 -3.10 -21.07 -4.89
N ARG A 296 -4.27 -20.86 -5.51
CA ARG A 296 -4.46 -20.85 -6.97
C ARG A 296 -5.39 -19.72 -7.37
N SER A 297 -5.08 -19.05 -8.49
CA SER A 297 -5.99 -18.13 -9.17
C SER A 297 -5.85 -18.24 -10.67
N THR A 298 -6.90 -17.95 -11.42
CA THR A 298 -6.79 -17.67 -12.86
C THR A 298 -6.24 -16.26 -13.05
N ALA A 299 -5.37 -16.05 -14.03
CA ALA A 299 -4.80 -14.76 -14.36
C ALA A 299 -4.82 -14.49 -15.86
N ARG A 300 -5.04 -13.23 -16.21
CA ARG A 300 -4.73 -12.68 -17.54
C ARG A 300 -3.33 -12.07 -17.53
N LEU A 301 -2.55 -12.35 -18.56
CA LEU A 301 -1.18 -11.88 -18.71
C LEU A 301 -1.12 -10.65 -19.63
N ASP A 302 -0.78 -9.49 -19.10
CA ASP A 302 -0.57 -8.26 -19.88
C ASP A 302 0.93 -7.95 -20.00
N PRO A 303 1.46 -7.59 -21.18
CA PRO A 303 2.89 -7.31 -21.34
C PRO A 303 3.26 -5.98 -20.69
N ILE A 304 4.41 -5.96 -20.01
CA ILE A 304 5.07 -4.72 -19.56
C ILE A 304 6.31 -4.46 -20.43
N GLY A 305 7.07 -5.51 -20.75
CA GLY A 305 8.27 -5.47 -21.58
C GLY A 305 9.13 -6.71 -21.35
N GLU A 306 10.45 -6.58 -21.46
CA GLU A 306 11.42 -7.68 -21.27
C GLU A 306 12.53 -7.26 -20.29
N SER A 307 13.15 -8.18 -19.58
CA SER A 307 14.32 -7.89 -18.74
C SER A 307 15.56 -7.63 -19.59
N THR A 308 16.64 -7.17 -18.98
CA THR A 308 17.95 -7.05 -19.64
C THR A 308 18.51 -8.39 -20.11
N GLU A 309 18.05 -9.50 -19.52
CA GLU A 309 18.44 -10.87 -19.88
C GLU A 309 17.47 -11.51 -20.90
N GLY A 310 16.54 -10.73 -21.47
CA GLY A 310 15.54 -11.22 -22.43
C GLY A 310 14.39 -12.02 -21.81
N CYS A 311 14.32 -12.14 -20.48
CA CYS A 311 13.17 -12.75 -19.80
C CYS A 311 11.92 -11.85 -19.92
N PRO A 312 10.76 -12.37 -20.34
CA PRO A 312 9.54 -11.57 -20.45
C PRO A 312 9.07 -11.01 -19.10
N VAL A 313 8.57 -9.78 -19.10
CA VAL A 313 8.02 -9.13 -17.91
C VAL A 313 6.55 -8.80 -18.13
N ALA A 314 5.70 -9.30 -17.25
CA ALA A 314 4.26 -9.24 -17.40
C ALA A 314 3.56 -8.74 -16.13
N ARG A 315 2.36 -8.22 -16.31
CA ARG A 315 1.38 -7.97 -15.27
C ARG A 315 0.38 -9.11 -15.26
N LEU A 316 0.23 -9.76 -14.11
CA LEU A 316 -0.82 -10.74 -13.88
C LEU A 316 -2.03 -10.05 -13.27
N ARG A 317 -3.20 -10.18 -13.91
CA ARG A 317 -4.49 -9.77 -13.35
C ARG A 317 -5.28 -10.98 -12.92
N LEU A 318 -5.43 -11.14 -11.62
CA LEU A 318 -6.01 -12.30 -10.97
C LEU A 318 -7.53 -12.17 -10.83
N THR A 319 -8.25 -13.26 -11.06
CA THR A 319 -9.70 -13.33 -10.81
C THR A 319 -10.01 -13.35 -9.31
N THR A 320 -9.26 -14.14 -8.54
CA THR A 320 -9.31 -14.20 -7.08
C THR A 320 -8.03 -13.60 -6.48
N PRO A 321 -8.08 -12.95 -5.31
CA PRO A 321 -6.87 -12.41 -4.70
C PRO A 321 -5.91 -13.53 -4.30
N LEU A 322 -4.60 -13.29 -4.43
CA LEU A 322 -3.55 -14.13 -3.88
C LEU A 322 -2.80 -13.38 -2.78
N VAL A 323 -2.17 -14.11 -1.87
CA VAL A 323 -1.31 -13.55 -0.83
C VAL A 323 0.13 -13.85 -1.19
N VAL A 324 0.84 -12.83 -1.64
CA VAL A 324 2.24 -12.96 -2.10
C VAL A 324 3.08 -11.81 -1.58
N ALA A 325 4.37 -12.06 -1.44
CA ALA A 325 5.40 -11.06 -1.22
C ALA A 325 6.31 -10.97 -2.45
N GLY A 326 7.03 -9.86 -2.57
CA GLY A 326 8.08 -9.78 -3.58
C GLY A 326 9.18 -10.82 -3.34
N GLY A 327 9.68 -11.40 -4.42
CA GLY A 327 10.61 -12.54 -4.40
C GLY A 327 9.92 -13.91 -4.37
N ASP A 328 8.62 -13.98 -4.16
CA ASP A 328 7.89 -15.25 -4.22
C ASP A 328 7.94 -15.86 -5.62
N ARG A 329 8.11 -17.17 -5.66
CA ARG A 329 8.04 -17.96 -6.88
C ARG A 329 6.62 -18.41 -7.15
N PHE A 330 6.26 -18.51 -8.42
CA PHE A 330 4.96 -19.01 -8.85
C PHE A 330 5.10 -19.89 -10.09
N VAL A 331 4.14 -20.80 -10.25
CA VAL A 331 4.03 -21.67 -11.43
C VAL A 331 2.84 -21.22 -12.27
N LEU A 332 3.03 -21.18 -13.59
CA LEU A 332 1.98 -20.97 -14.59
C LEU A 332 1.62 -22.28 -15.26
N ARG A 333 0.32 -22.56 -15.33
CA ARG A 333 -0.21 -23.67 -16.12
C ARG A 333 -1.27 -23.18 -17.09
N GLY A 334 -1.41 -23.90 -18.21
CA GLY A 334 -2.51 -23.70 -19.14
C GLY A 334 -3.84 -23.76 -18.40
N SER A 335 -4.76 -22.87 -18.75
CA SER A 335 -6.12 -22.93 -18.21
C SER A 335 -6.93 -24.01 -18.94
N ASP A 336 -8.00 -24.47 -18.32
CA ASP A 336 -8.97 -25.37 -18.96
C ASP A 336 -9.79 -24.68 -20.07
N VAL A 337 -9.64 -23.34 -20.21
CA VAL A 337 -10.43 -22.49 -21.10
C VAL A 337 -9.66 -22.12 -22.38
N GLU A 338 -8.37 -21.77 -22.26
CA GLU A 338 -7.52 -21.39 -23.40
C GLU A 338 -6.05 -21.79 -23.17
N GLY A 339 -5.58 -22.83 -23.86
CA GLY A 339 -4.18 -23.30 -23.85
C GLY A 339 -4.06 -24.82 -23.93
N PRO A 340 -2.85 -25.39 -24.05
CA PRO A 340 -2.65 -26.83 -23.90
C PRO A 340 -3.06 -27.22 -22.47
N SER A 341 -4.25 -27.81 -22.33
CA SER A 341 -4.91 -28.02 -21.03
C SER A 341 -3.98 -28.71 -20.03
N GLY A 342 -3.75 -28.05 -18.90
CA GLY A 342 -2.97 -28.59 -17.78
C GLY A 342 -1.44 -28.63 -17.97
N ALA A 343 -0.85 -28.22 -19.09
CA ALA A 343 0.62 -28.20 -19.20
C ALA A 343 1.23 -27.09 -18.30
N VAL A 344 2.43 -27.33 -17.77
CA VAL A 344 3.25 -26.28 -17.14
C VAL A 344 3.77 -25.36 -18.25
N LEU A 345 3.30 -24.11 -18.28
CA LEU A 345 3.73 -23.12 -19.28
C LEU A 345 5.06 -22.47 -18.89
N GLY A 346 5.39 -22.51 -17.61
CA GLY A 346 6.55 -21.86 -17.04
C GLY A 346 6.22 -21.37 -15.63
N GLY A 347 6.88 -20.31 -15.21
CA GLY A 347 6.63 -19.66 -13.94
C GLY A 347 7.43 -18.39 -13.83
N GLY A 348 7.86 -18.04 -12.63
CA GLY A 348 8.62 -16.83 -12.46
C GLY A 348 8.76 -16.38 -11.02
N VAL A 349 9.13 -15.11 -10.88
CA VAL A 349 9.30 -14.45 -9.59
C VAL A 349 8.46 -13.18 -9.55
N VAL A 350 7.85 -12.92 -8.39
CA VAL A 350 7.09 -11.69 -8.13
C VAL A 350 8.06 -10.53 -7.91
N LEU A 351 8.02 -9.53 -8.80
CA LEU A 351 8.85 -8.33 -8.69
C LEU A 351 8.18 -7.29 -7.78
N ASP A 352 6.88 -7.06 -7.99
CA ASP A 352 6.02 -6.18 -7.20
C ASP A 352 4.70 -6.90 -6.91
N ALA A 353 4.46 -7.21 -5.64
CA ALA A 353 3.25 -7.85 -5.16
C ALA A 353 2.03 -6.93 -5.18
N ARG A 354 2.22 -5.60 -5.19
CA ARG A 354 1.13 -4.62 -5.10
C ARG A 354 1.38 -3.42 -6.02
N PRO A 355 1.51 -3.63 -7.34
CA PRO A 355 1.70 -2.57 -8.28
C PRO A 355 0.46 -1.67 -8.36
N PRO A 356 0.61 -0.38 -8.66
CA PRO A 356 -0.52 0.52 -8.83
C PRO A 356 -1.35 0.11 -10.07
N ARG A 357 -2.68 0.22 -9.94
CA ARG A 357 -3.64 -0.09 -11.02
C ARG A 357 -3.39 0.71 -12.30
N HIS A 358 -3.19 2.02 -12.14
CA HIS A 358 -3.01 2.96 -13.25
C HIS A 358 -1.83 3.88 -12.99
N ARG A 359 -0.80 3.76 -13.83
CA ARG A 359 0.35 4.66 -13.91
C ARG A 359 0.82 4.79 -15.37
N PRO A 360 1.49 5.88 -15.73
CA PRO A 360 2.12 6.02 -17.05
C PRO A 360 3.07 4.84 -17.32
N ARG A 361 2.97 4.24 -18.51
CA ARG A 361 3.75 3.05 -18.88
C ARG A 361 5.26 3.25 -18.69
N ALA A 362 5.79 4.40 -19.09
CA ALA A 362 7.21 4.73 -18.96
C ALA A 362 7.69 4.74 -17.49
N LYS A 363 6.93 5.38 -16.59
CA LYS A 363 7.26 5.40 -15.16
C LYS A 363 7.19 4.02 -14.54
N ARG A 364 6.17 3.24 -14.92
CA ARG A 364 6.03 1.88 -14.40
C ARG A 364 7.16 0.98 -14.87
N ARG A 365 7.57 1.11 -16.13
CA ARG A 365 8.68 0.38 -16.71
C ARG A 365 9.99 0.66 -15.97
N ALA A 366 10.28 1.93 -15.66
CA ALA A 366 11.46 2.31 -14.88
C ALA A 366 11.52 1.65 -13.49
N VAL A 367 10.37 1.53 -12.79
CA VAL A 367 10.30 0.82 -11.50
C VAL A 367 10.63 -0.67 -11.68
N VAL A 368 10.03 -1.31 -12.67
CA VAL A 368 10.25 -2.73 -12.96
C VAL A 368 11.70 -3.01 -13.34
N ASP A 369 12.30 -2.18 -14.20
CA ASP A 369 13.70 -2.33 -14.61
C ASP A 369 14.66 -2.14 -13.43
N ALA A 370 14.35 -1.22 -12.51
CA ALA A 370 15.12 -1.06 -11.28
C ALA A 370 15.00 -2.27 -10.33
N LEU A 371 13.80 -2.87 -10.23
CA LEU A 371 13.57 -4.07 -9.41
C LEU A 371 14.34 -5.28 -9.95
N ILE A 372 14.37 -5.47 -11.26
CA ILE A 372 15.12 -6.55 -11.92
C ILE A 372 16.63 -6.40 -11.69
N LYS A 373 17.16 -5.18 -11.83
CA LYS A 373 18.58 -4.90 -11.54
C LYS A 373 18.94 -5.08 -10.07
N GLY A 374 17.96 -5.05 -9.17
CA GLY A 374 18.17 -5.21 -7.74
C GLY A 374 18.85 -4.04 -7.05
N ASP A 375 18.97 -2.87 -7.69
CA ASP A 375 19.60 -1.67 -7.10
C ASP A 375 18.59 -0.90 -6.21
N PRO A 376 18.76 -0.89 -4.87
CA PRO A 376 17.82 -0.21 -3.97
C PRO A 376 17.71 1.29 -4.22
N ALA A 377 18.79 1.96 -4.67
CA ALA A 377 18.80 3.39 -4.93
C ALA A 377 18.03 3.74 -6.21
N ALA A 378 18.20 2.96 -7.28
CA ALA A 378 17.38 3.08 -8.48
C ALA A 378 15.90 2.80 -8.20
N VAL A 379 15.61 1.77 -7.38
CA VAL A 379 14.24 1.40 -7.01
C VAL A 379 13.53 2.55 -6.31
N ILE A 380 14.11 3.13 -5.25
CA ILE A 380 13.45 4.23 -4.53
C ILE A 380 13.28 5.47 -5.41
N ARG A 381 14.26 5.82 -6.25
CA ARG A 381 14.14 6.96 -7.19
C ARG A 381 12.95 6.75 -8.14
N ALA A 382 12.83 5.57 -8.73
CA ALA A 382 11.74 5.25 -9.65
C ALA A 382 10.38 5.23 -8.94
N LEU A 383 10.31 4.67 -7.72
CA LEU A 383 9.07 4.60 -6.95
C LEU A 383 8.55 5.97 -6.55
N VAL A 384 9.43 6.87 -6.11
CA VAL A 384 9.06 8.22 -5.71
C VAL A 384 8.65 9.04 -6.95
N ASP A 385 9.31 8.83 -8.10
CA ASP A 385 8.89 9.47 -9.36
C ASP A 385 7.53 8.95 -9.86
N GLU A 386 7.23 7.65 -9.69
CA GLU A 386 5.92 7.05 -9.97
C GLU A 386 4.82 7.54 -9.02
N ALA A 387 5.17 7.82 -7.76
CA ALA A 387 4.24 8.30 -6.73
C ALA A 387 3.95 9.82 -6.84
N ALA A 388 4.90 10.60 -7.38
CA ALA A 388 4.78 12.04 -7.53
C ALA A 388 3.46 12.43 -8.24
N PRO A 389 2.75 13.48 -7.77
CA PRO A 389 3.17 14.47 -6.76
C PRO A 389 2.90 14.06 -5.30
N ARG A 390 2.48 12.83 -5.02
CA ARG A 390 2.22 12.37 -3.64
C ARG A 390 3.47 11.72 -3.03
N PRO A 391 3.70 11.86 -1.71
CA PRO A 391 4.74 11.11 -1.01
C PRO A 391 4.50 9.61 -1.07
N LEU A 392 5.58 8.85 -1.15
CA LEU A 392 5.61 7.40 -1.00
C LEU A 392 5.72 7.05 0.49
N PRO A 393 4.71 6.41 1.10
CA PRO A 393 4.79 5.96 2.49
C PRO A 393 5.87 4.90 2.68
N ARG A 394 6.56 4.91 3.83
CA ARG A 394 7.55 3.89 4.17
C ARG A 394 6.96 2.49 4.25
N GLU A 395 5.73 2.36 4.73
CA GLU A 395 5.02 1.09 4.79
C GLU A 395 4.73 0.50 3.40
N ALA A 396 4.68 1.34 2.36
CA ALA A 396 4.35 0.91 1.00
C ALA A 396 5.41 0.04 0.33
N ILE A 397 6.61 -0.11 0.93
CA ILE A 397 7.70 -0.95 0.42
C ILE A 397 7.78 -2.31 1.15
N VAL A 398 7.15 -2.44 2.32
CA VAL A 398 7.26 -3.64 3.17
C VAL A 398 6.55 -4.83 2.52
N SER A 399 7.25 -5.96 2.45
CA SER A 399 6.82 -7.22 1.82
C SER A 399 6.27 -7.08 0.39
N ARG A 400 6.57 -5.98 -0.30
CA ARG A 400 6.05 -5.68 -1.64
C ARG A 400 7.00 -6.08 -2.75
N PHE A 401 8.30 -5.89 -2.55
CA PHE A 401 9.32 -6.00 -3.60
C PHE A 401 10.29 -7.14 -3.34
N ILE A 402 10.92 -7.63 -4.42
CA ILE A 402 12.01 -8.60 -4.35
C ILE A 402 13.25 -8.04 -3.63
N VAL A 403 13.44 -6.72 -3.68
CA VAL A 403 14.50 -6.01 -2.95
C VAL A 403 14.05 -5.74 -1.52
N SER A 404 14.93 -5.96 -0.54
CA SER A 404 14.58 -5.81 0.87
C SER A 404 14.16 -4.39 1.24
N ALA A 405 13.10 -4.28 2.05
CA ALA A 405 12.59 -2.99 2.52
C ALA A 405 13.65 -2.20 3.32
N GLU A 406 14.51 -2.90 4.04
CA GLU A 406 15.61 -2.29 4.79
C GLU A 406 16.66 -1.65 3.86
N ALA A 407 17.05 -2.35 2.78
CA ALA A 407 18.00 -1.81 1.81
C ALA A 407 17.42 -0.58 1.08
N ILE A 408 16.13 -0.64 0.70
CA ILE A 408 15.42 0.49 0.08
C ILE A 408 15.36 1.67 1.06
N ALA A 409 15.02 1.44 2.34
CA ALA A 409 14.96 2.50 3.33
C ALA A 409 16.33 3.16 3.59
N LYS A 410 17.40 2.36 3.72
CA LYS A 410 18.78 2.86 3.84
C LYS A 410 19.18 3.68 2.61
N ALA A 411 18.85 3.22 1.41
CA ALA A 411 19.10 3.97 0.18
C ALA A 411 18.30 5.28 0.14
N ALA A 412 17.05 5.27 0.58
CA ALA A 412 16.22 6.47 0.68
C ALA A 412 16.85 7.51 1.61
N ASP A 413 17.29 7.09 2.80
CA ASP A 413 17.92 8.00 3.78
C ASP A 413 19.23 8.59 3.24
N ASN A 414 20.04 7.81 2.52
CA ASN A 414 21.23 8.32 1.83
C ASN A 414 20.90 9.37 0.76
N LEU A 415 19.83 9.18 -0.01
CA LEU A 415 19.37 10.14 -1.02
C LEU A 415 18.75 11.40 -0.40
N VAL A 416 18.18 11.30 0.80
CA VAL A 416 17.76 12.46 1.59
C VAL A 416 18.98 13.29 1.99
N THR A 417 20.06 12.66 2.47
CA THR A 417 21.32 13.36 2.82
C THR A 417 21.97 14.03 1.61
N LYS A 418 21.90 13.41 0.43
CA LYS A 418 22.35 14.00 -0.85
C LYS A 418 21.45 15.12 -1.37
N GLY A 419 20.26 15.28 -0.79
CA GLY A 419 19.30 16.30 -1.17
C GLY A 419 18.51 16.00 -2.44
N GLU A 420 18.47 14.75 -2.92
CA GLU A 420 17.64 14.31 -4.05
C GLU A 420 16.20 14.00 -3.60
N LEU A 421 16.05 13.44 -2.40
CA LEU A 421 14.77 13.15 -1.77
C LEU A 421 14.54 14.03 -0.54
N ALA A 422 13.27 14.17 -0.14
CA ALA A 422 12.86 14.82 1.08
C ALA A 422 11.99 13.89 1.93
N ARG A 423 12.09 14.02 3.25
CA ARG A 423 11.36 13.21 4.22
C ARG A 423 10.15 13.98 4.77
N ILE A 424 8.97 13.35 4.73
CA ILE A 424 7.73 13.92 5.25
C ILE A 424 7.40 13.26 6.58
N LYS A 425 7.49 14.02 7.68
CA LYS A 425 7.14 13.60 9.06
C LYS A 425 7.67 12.20 9.44
N ASN A 426 8.87 11.86 8.98
CA ASN A 426 9.51 10.56 9.15
C ASN A 426 8.80 9.31 8.57
N ALA A 427 7.62 9.46 7.97
CA ALA A 427 6.74 8.38 7.54
C ALA A 427 6.72 8.16 6.02
N ALA A 428 7.14 9.14 5.22
CA ALA A 428 7.11 9.07 3.77
C ALA A 428 8.29 9.80 3.11
N TRP A 429 8.57 9.44 1.86
CA TRP A 429 9.57 10.10 1.02
C TRP A 429 8.92 10.74 -0.21
N ILE A 430 9.45 11.88 -0.63
CA ILE A 430 9.02 12.57 -1.85
C ILE A 430 10.23 13.12 -2.59
N LYS A 431 10.13 13.22 -3.92
CA LYS A 431 11.19 13.77 -4.77
C LYS A 431 11.34 15.25 -4.47
N ARG A 432 12.56 15.73 -4.26
CA ARG A 432 12.77 17.12 -3.85
C ARG A 432 12.34 18.10 -4.94
N GLU A 433 12.59 17.78 -6.21
CA GLU A 433 12.12 18.58 -7.34
C GLU A 433 10.59 18.70 -7.34
N ALA A 434 9.86 17.61 -7.04
CA ALA A 434 8.40 17.63 -6.97
C ALA A 434 7.88 18.55 -5.85
N LEU A 435 8.56 18.62 -4.70
CA LEU A 435 8.21 19.58 -3.64
C LEU A 435 8.45 21.03 -4.08
N ILE A 436 9.54 21.29 -4.79
CA ILE A 436 9.88 22.62 -5.30
C ILE A 436 8.84 23.07 -6.36
N GLU A 437 8.42 22.16 -7.24
CA GLU A 437 7.35 22.41 -8.21
C GLU A 437 6.02 22.71 -7.52
N LEU A 438 5.67 21.95 -6.48
CA LEU A 438 4.45 22.20 -5.68
C LEU A 438 4.52 23.54 -4.93
N ALA A 439 5.67 23.91 -4.39
CA ALA A 439 5.87 25.20 -3.74
C ALA A 439 5.77 26.37 -4.72
N SER A 440 6.31 26.20 -5.93
CA SER A 440 6.18 27.17 -7.03
C SER A 440 4.71 27.31 -7.45
N LYS A 441 3.97 26.19 -7.49
CA LYS A 441 2.52 26.21 -7.73
C LYS A 441 1.75 26.90 -6.60
N ALA A 442 2.16 26.73 -5.33
CA ALA A 442 1.57 27.45 -4.20
C ALA A 442 1.73 28.97 -4.34
N ARG A 443 2.93 29.44 -4.71
CA ARG A 443 3.20 30.86 -4.99
C ARG A 443 2.32 31.40 -6.10
N ARG A 444 2.21 30.68 -7.22
CA ARG A 444 1.33 31.05 -8.34
C ARG A 444 -0.14 31.12 -7.93
N LEU A 445 -0.63 30.21 -7.09
CA LEU A 445 -2.02 30.24 -6.60
C LEU A 445 -2.32 31.50 -5.78
N VAL A 446 -1.36 31.95 -4.96
CA VAL A 446 -1.49 33.22 -4.21
C VAL A 446 -1.43 34.42 -5.16
N GLU A 447 -0.51 34.41 -6.13
CA GLU A 447 -0.39 35.44 -7.15
C GLU A 447 -1.68 35.58 -7.99
N GLU A 448 -2.25 34.46 -8.44
CA GLU A 448 -3.52 34.44 -9.18
C GLU A 448 -4.68 34.97 -8.34
N HIS A 449 -4.69 34.69 -7.03
CA HIS A 449 -5.69 35.23 -6.13
C HIS A 449 -5.56 36.75 -6.01
N HIS A 450 -4.34 37.27 -5.84
CA HIS A 450 -4.09 38.72 -5.82
C HIS A 450 -4.51 39.41 -7.11
N LYS A 451 -4.29 38.79 -8.28
CA LYS A 451 -4.75 39.32 -9.58
C LYS A 451 -6.27 39.33 -9.70
N LYS A 452 -6.96 38.31 -9.16
CA LYS A 452 -8.43 38.20 -9.23
C LYS A 452 -9.15 39.07 -8.19
N ALA A 453 -8.55 39.28 -7.02
CA ALA A 453 -9.11 40.07 -5.93
C ALA A 453 -8.03 40.99 -5.32
N PRO A 454 -7.67 42.11 -5.99
CA PRO A 454 -6.60 43.00 -5.53
C PRO A 454 -6.86 43.69 -4.18
N LEU A 455 -8.13 43.73 -3.76
CA LEU A 455 -8.57 44.35 -2.50
C LEU A 455 -8.51 43.40 -1.30
N ASP A 456 -8.33 42.10 -1.52
CA ASP A 456 -8.20 41.11 -0.45
C ASP A 456 -6.84 41.23 0.22
N ARG A 457 -6.78 40.96 1.54
CA ARG A 457 -5.52 41.00 2.32
C ARG A 457 -4.54 39.88 1.93
N GLY A 458 -5.04 38.85 1.26
CA GLY A 458 -4.32 37.67 0.79
C GLY A 458 -5.22 36.44 0.79
N LEU A 459 -4.69 35.30 0.37
CA LEU A 459 -5.43 34.04 0.30
C LEU A 459 -5.56 33.39 1.68
N VAL A 460 -6.77 32.96 2.07
CA VAL A 460 -6.98 32.22 3.31
C VAL A 460 -6.10 30.96 3.34
N LEU A 461 -5.27 30.84 4.37
CA LEU A 461 -4.25 29.80 4.52
C LEU A 461 -4.86 28.40 4.51
N GLU A 462 -6.00 28.21 5.14
CA GLU A 462 -6.69 26.91 5.15
C GLU A 462 -7.18 26.51 3.74
N THR A 463 -7.62 27.48 2.93
CA THR A 463 -7.98 27.25 1.54
C THR A 463 -6.76 26.81 0.72
N LEU A 464 -5.60 27.46 0.93
CA LEU A 464 -4.35 27.06 0.29
C LEU A 464 -3.92 25.65 0.72
N ARG A 465 -3.97 25.35 2.02
CA ARG A 465 -3.70 24.01 2.58
C ARG A 465 -4.57 22.94 1.94
N LYS A 466 -5.89 23.14 1.89
CA LYS A 466 -6.84 22.19 1.29
C LYS A 466 -6.54 21.92 -0.19
N ARG A 467 -6.21 22.97 -0.96
CA ARG A 467 -5.83 22.83 -2.38
C ARG A 467 -4.53 22.06 -2.57
N LEU A 468 -3.52 22.29 -1.74
CA LEU A 468 -2.26 21.56 -1.78
C LEU A 468 -2.42 20.10 -1.32
N ALA A 469 -3.19 19.89 -0.25
CA ALA A 469 -3.47 18.56 0.29
C ALA A 469 -4.26 17.69 -0.70
N ALA A 470 -5.16 18.26 -1.50
CA ALA A 470 -5.87 17.52 -2.55
C ALA A 470 -4.92 16.92 -3.60
N VAL A 471 -3.79 17.59 -3.88
CA VAL A 471 -2.80 17.15 -4.87
C VAL A 471 -1.78 16.21 -4.24
N ALA A 472 -1.14 16.64 -3.15
CA ALA A 472 0.04 15.98 -2.58
C ALA A 472 -0.22 15.26 -1.25
N GLY A 473 -1.40 15.42 -0.63
CA GLY A 473 -1.71 14.94 0.72
C GLY A 473 -1.35 15.95 1.82
N GLU A 474 -1.99 15.82 2.98
CA GLU A 474 -1.85 16.77 4.10
C GLU A 474 -0.42 16.89 4.63
N GLY A 475 0.27 15.75 4.79
CA GLY A 475 1.65 15.74 5.28
C GLY A 475 2.61 16.51 4.37
N ALA A 476 2.43 16.40 3.05
CA ALA A 476 3.24 17.14 2.08
C ALA A 476 2.86 18.62 2.00
N ALA A 477 1.58 18.96 2.19
CA ALA A 477 1.10 20.34 2.09
C ALA A 477 1.82 21.28 3.08
N GLU A 478 2.03 20.86 4.33
CA GLU A 478 2.77 21.65 5.31
C GLU A 478 4.25 21.87 4.92
N GLU A 479 4.90 20.83 4.40
CA GLU A 479 6.30 20.95 3.95
C GLU A 479 6.41 21.84 2.71
N VAL A 480 5.45 21.73 1.78
CA VAL A 480 5.33 22.60 0.61
C VAL A 480 5.14 24.05 1.04
N LEU A 481 4.30 24.33 2.04
CA LEU A 481 4.12 25.68 2.58
C LEU A 481 5.40 26.23 3.20
N ARG A 482 6.12 25.43 4.00
CA ARG A 482 7.41 25.83 4.57
C ARG A 482 8.41 26.22 3.48
N ILE A 483 8.50 25.42 2.41
CA ILE A 483 9.36 25.70 1.26
C ILE A 483 8.88 26.95 0.51
N ALA A 484 7.58 27.13 0.32
CA ALA A 484 7.02 28.28 -0.37
C ALA A 484 7.27 29.61 0.37
N VAL A 485 7.32 29.59 1.70
CA VAL A 485 7.66 30.74 2.55
C VAL A 485 9.16 31.06 2.52
N SER A 486 10.01 30.04 2.37
CA SER A 486 11.46 30.24 2.36
C SER A 486 11.92 31.10 1.17
N LYS A 487 12.98 31.90 1.34
CA LYS A 487 13.63 32.64 0.22
C LYS A 487 14.47 31.73 -0.70
N ASN A 488 14.13 30.45 -0.79
CA ASN A 488 14.88 29.49 -1.57
C ASN A 488 14.80 29.85 -3.07
N ALA A 489 15.97 30.11 -3.67
CA ALA A 489 16.11 30.49 -5.07
C ALA A 489 15.63 29.41 -6.05
N ALA A 490 15.57 28.14 -5.63
CA ALA A 490 15.08 27.05 -6.46
C ALA A 490 13.56 27.10 -6.68
N VAL A 491 12.81 27.83 -5.85
CA VAL A 491 11.36 27.94 -5.96
C VAL A 491 11.01 29.15 -6.81
N ALA A 492 10.29 28.94 -7.92
CA ALA A 492 9.93 30.01 -8.83
C ALA A 492 8.82 30.90 -8.25
N GLY A 493 8.90 32.20 -8.55
CA GLY A 493 7.96 33.20 -8.06
C GLY A 493 8.35 33.72 -6.68
N GLU A 494 7.58 34.68 -6.19
CA GLU A 494 7.91 35.38 -4.96
C GLU A 494 7.56 34.59 -3.68
N PRO A 495 8.39 34.62 -2.62
CA PRO A 495 8.08 33.99 -1.34
C PRO A 495 6.73 34.41 -0.76
N ILE A 496 6.05 33.45 -0.11
CA ILE A 496 4.83 33.69 0.64
C ILE A 496 5.19 34.18 2.04
N VAL A 497 4.44 35.15 2.56
CA VAL A 497 4.40 35.58 3.96
C VAL A 497 3.07 35.15 4.54
N ILE A 498 3.10 34.50 5.70
CA ILE A 498 1.91 34.08 6.44
C ILE A 498 1.67 35.07 7.57
N GLU A 499 0.51 35.72 7.58
CA GLU A 499 0.06 36.64 8.62
C GLU A 499 -1.27 36.13 9.20
N GLY A 500 -1.21 35.51 10.38
CA GLY A 500 -2.39 34.88 11.00
C GLY A 500 -2.94 33.76 10.14
N ASP A 501 -4.17 33.94 9.64
CA ASP A 501 -4.91 33.00 8.81
C ASP A 501 -4.77 33.26 7.29
N ILE A 502 -3.88 34.16 6.88
CA ILE A 502 -3.73 34.62 5.49
C ILE A 502 -2.32 34.36 4.96
N ALA A 503 -2.24 33.99 3.68
CA ALA A 503 -1.02 33.85 2.89
C ALA A 503 -0.99 34.90 1.77
N LYS A 504 0.07 35.71 1.71
CA LYS A 504 0.31 36.73 0.68
C LYS A 504 1.74 36.66 0.15
N LEU A 505 2.03 37.20 -1.03
CA LEU A 505 3.40 37.37 -1.52
C LEU A 505 4.14 38.46 -0.74
N SER A 506 5.46 38.36 -0.59
CA SER A 506 6.24 39.31 0.24
C SER A 506 6.18 40.77 -0.20
N THR A 507 5.96 41.07 -1.48
CA THR A 507 5.84 42.42 -2.04
C THR A 507 4.38 42.87 -2.16
N PHE A 508 3.42 42.01 -1.79
CA PHE A 508 2.02 42.38 -1.87
C PHE A 508 1.66 43.35 -0.75
N THR A 509 1.55 44.61 -1.13
CA THR A 509 1.17 45.73 -0.27
C THR A 509 -0.30 46.10 -0.39
N GLY A 510 -1.17 45.28 -1.00
CA GLY A 510 -2.56 45.64 -1.34
C GLY A 510 -3.40 46.20 -0.17
N ALA A 511 -3.09 45.83 1.07
CA ALA A 511 -3.70 46.44 2.26
C ALA A 511 -3.09 47.82 2.66
N LEU A 512 -1.79 48.04 2.44
CA LEU A 512 -1.05 49.29 2.74
C LEU A 512 -1.21 50.36 1.66
N ALA A 513 -1.36 49.96 0.38
CA ALA A 513 -1.74 50.85 -0.71
C ALA A 513 -3.15 51.44 -0.53
N ALA A 514 -3.95 50.91 0.40
CA ALA A 514 -5.25 51.46 0.75
C ALA A 514 -5.18 52.87 1.39
N THR A 515 -4.00 53.27 1.88
CA THR A 515 -3.79 54.62 2.41
C THR A 515 -3.48 55.64 1.31
N SER A 516 -3.13 55.17 0.10
CA SER A 516 -2.68 56.01 -1.01
C SER A 516 -3.34 55.58 -2.32
N GLY A 517 -4.41 56.27 -2.72
CA GLY A 517 -5.18 55.97 -3.94
C GLY A 517 -6.70 56.14 -3.75
N PRO A 518 -7.53 55.46 -4.56
CA PRO A 518 -9.00 55.52 -4.49
C PRO A 518 -9.58 55.32 -3.08
N VAL A 519 -9.00 54.43 -2.27
CA VAL A 519 -9.48 54.19 -0.89
C VAL A 519 -9.20 55.39 0.02
N GLY A 520 -8.00 55.97 -0.05
CA GLY A 520 -7.66 57.20 0.69
C GLY A 520 -8.48 58.40 0.25
N ALA A 521 -8.76 58.53 -1.05
CA ALA A 521 -9.64 59.57 -1.59
C ALA A 521 -11.09 59.42 -1.09
N ALA A 522 -11.62 58.19 -1.04
CA ALA A 522 -12.93 57.92 -0.45
C ALA A 522 -12.96 58.20 1.06
N ALA A 523 -11.93 57.78 1.80
CA ALA A 523 -11.82 58.03 3.24
C ALA A 523 -11.75 59.53 3.54
N LYS A 524 -10.97 60.29 2.76
CA LYS A 524 -10.90 61.75 2.85
C LYS A 524 -12.23 62.40 2.51
N ALA A 525 -12.89 62.00 1.42
CA ALA A 525 -14.19 62.53 1.04
C ALA A 525 -15.27 62.28 2.12
N ILE A 526 -15.26 61.09 2.74
CA ILE A 526 -16.16 60.76 3.85
C ILE A 526 -15.81 61.58 5.10
N GLY A 527 -14.53 61.75 5.40
CA GLY A 527 -14.04 62.60 6.48
C GLY A 527 -14.47 64.06 6.33
N ASP A 528 -14.22 64.65 5.16
CA ASP A 528 -14.55 66.04 4.81
C ASP A 528 -16.07 66.28 4.81
N ALA A 529 -16.86 65.29 4.36
CA ALA A 529 -18.33 65.38 4.39
C ALA A 529 -18.90 65.23 5.82
N GLY A 530 -18.20 64.54 6.72
CA GLY A 530 -18.60 64.36 8.11
C GLY A 530 -20.02 63.80 8.25
N LEU A 531 -20.91 64.60 8.88
CA LEU A 531 -22.32 64.27 9.07
C LEU A 531 -23.21 64.52 7.83
N LYS A 532 -22.72 65.19 6.79
CA LYS A 532 -23.46 65.35 5.52
C LYS A 532 -23.51 64.05 4.71
N GLY A 533 -22.55 63.16 4.96
CA GLY A 533 -22.41 61.86 4.31
C GLY A 533 -22.04 61.94 2.83
N VAL A 534 -21.53 60.84 2.30
CA VAL A 534 -21.18 60.69 0.88
C VAL A 534 -22.05 59.60 0.27
N SER A 535 -22.60 59.83 -0.92
CA SER A 535 -23.34 58.80 -1.68
C SER A 535 -22.39 57.92 -2.48
N GLU A 536 -22.87 56.77 -2.98
CA GLU A 536 -22.06 55.92 -3.87
C GLU A 536 -21.58 56.69 -5.11
N HIS A 537 -22.40 57.60 -5.63
CA HIS A 537 -22.03 58.48 -6.75
C HIS A 537 -20.94 59.47 -6.36
N GLY A 538 -21.04 60.13 -5.20
CA GLY A 538 -20.03 61.07 -4.72
C GLY A 538 -18.71 60.38 -4.39
N ALA A 539 -18.76 59.14 -3.87
CA ALA A 539 -17.57 58.32 -3.68
C ALA A 539 -16.94 57.92 -5.02
N ARG A 540 -17.75 57.66 -6.06
CA ARG A 540 -17.25 57.40 -7.41
C ARG A 540 -16.55 58.62 -8.02
N GLU A 541 -17.11 59.81 -7.85
CA GLU A 541 -16.48 61.06 -8.32
C GLU A 541 -15.17 61.34 -7.59
N ALA A 542 -15.13 61.13 -6.26
CA ALA A 542 -13.92 61.35 -5.47
C ALA A 542 -12.81 60.33 -5.78
N THR A 543 -13.16 59.11 -6.17
CA THR A 543 -12.19 58.03 -6.40
C THR A 543 -11.81 57.81 -7.85
N GLY A 544 -12.64 58.22 -8.81
CA GLY A 544 -12.49 57.92 -10.23
C GLY A 544 -12.59 56.42 -10.57
N ALA A 545 -13.00 55.58 -9.62
CA ALA A 545 -13.00 54.12 -9.74
C ALA A 545 -14.28 53.56 -10.40
N GLN A 546 -14.21 52.32 -10.88
CA GLN A 546 -15.37 51.66 -11.50
C GLN A 546 -16.46 51.33 -10.45
N PRO A 547 -17.76 51.24 -10.82
CA PRO A 547 -18.85 51.04 -9.85
C PRO A 547 -18.70 49.81 -8.93
N ARG A 548 -18.14 48.70 -9.45
CA ARG A 548 -17.88 47.49 -8.63
C ARG A 548 -16.75 47.71 -7.61
N GLU A 549 -15.76 48.50 -7.96
CA GLU A 549 -14.62 48.83 -7.09
C GLU A 549 -15.05 49.81 -5.99
N VAL A 550 -15.85 50.82 -6.31
CA VAL A 550 -16.39 51.79 -5.34
C VAL A 550 -17.16 51.08 -4.22
N LYS A 551 -18.03 50.11 -4.55
CA LYS A 551 -18.75 49.32 -3.54
C LYS A 551 -17.80 48.53 -2.63
N ALA A 552 -16.76 47.93 -3.20
CA ALA A 552 -15.77 47.17 -2.44
C ALA A 552 -14.93 48.08 -1.52
N ILE A 553 -14.57 49.29 -1.99
CA ILE A 553 -13.87 50.32 -1.21
C ILE A 553 -14.74 50.79 -0.04
N LEU A 554 -16.01 51.13 -0.27
CA LEU A 554 -16.93 51.59 0.76
C LEU A 554 -17.22 50.50 1.80
N ALA A 555 -17.41 49.26 1.37
CA ALA A 555 -17.59 48.11 2.27
C ALA A 555 -16.35 47.87 3.14
N LYS A 556 -15.15 48.09 2.59
CA LYS A 556 -13.89 48.03 3.33
C LYS A 556 -13.81 49.12 4.42
N LEU A 557 -14.10 50.37 4.08
CA LEU A 557 -14.05 51.49 5.04
C LEU A 557 -15.02 51.33 6.21
N VAL A 558 -16.19 50.70 5.97
CA VAL A 558 -17.12 50.34 7.04
C VAL A 558 -16.54 49.24 7.94
N ARG A 559 -15.91 48.22 7.36
CA ARG A 559 -15.29 47.11 8.10
C ARG A 559 -14.09 47.56 8.94
N GLU A 560 -13.33 48.53 8.45
CA GLU A 560 -12.18 49.15 9.14
C GLU A 560 -12.61 50.20 10.17
N GLY A 561 -13.90 50.49 10.29
CA GLY A 561 -14.43 51.43 11.28
C GLY A 561 -14.21 52.91 10.95
N VAL A 562 -13.82 53.24 9.72
CA VAL A 562 -13.61 54.63 9.27
C VAL A 562 -14.93 55.29 8.88
N ALA A 563 -15.87 54.51 8.33
CA ALA A 563 -17.16 54.99 7.84
C ALA A 563 -18.35 54.23 8.47
N VAL A 564 -19.51 54.87 8.51
CA VAL A 564 -20.78 54.29 8.96
C VAL A 564 -21.81 54.40 7.85
N TYR A 565 -22.50 53.30 7.54
CA TYR A 565 -23.51 53.25 6.48
C TYR A 565 -24.93 53.39 7.04
N ALA A 566 -25.68 54.39 6.58
CA ALA A 566 -27.09 54.58 6.89
C ALA A 566 -27.85 55.30 5.75
N GLY A 567 -29.06 54.82 5.41
CA GLY A 567 -29.96 55.45 4.44
C GLY A 567 -29.30 55.83 3.10
N GLU A 568 -28.53 54.89 2.53
CA GLU A 568 -27.80 55.04 1.26
C GLU A 568 -26.60 56.00 1.26
N LEU A 569 -26.20 56.49 2.44
CA LEU A 569 -25.04 57.37 2.62
C LEU A 569 -23.99 56.72 3.55
N TRP A 570 -22.73 57.10 3.32
CA TRP A 570 -21.59 56.77 4.17
C TRP A 570 -21.14 58.01 4.93
N PHE A 571 -21.21 57.95 6.25
CA PHE A 571 -20.85 59.03 7.17
C PHE A 571 -19.48 58.75 7.80
N SER A 572 -18.78 59.81 8.21
CA SER A 572 -17.55 59.66 9.00
C SER A 572 -17.86 59.07 10.37
N ARG A 573 -17.15 58.00 10.76
CA ARG A 573 -17.34 57.37 12.08
C ARG A 573 -17.11 58.37 13.22
N ALA A 574 -16.04 59.17 13.13
CA ALA A 574 -15.71 60.17 14.15
C ALA A 574 -16.82 61.20 14.32
N ALA A 575 -17.42 61.65 13.21
CA ALA A 575 -18.50 62.63 13.25
C ALA A 575 -19.81 62.04 13.82
N VAL A 576 -20.12 60.78 13.50
CA VAL A 576 -21.27 60.06 14.06
C VAL A 576 -21.10 59.81 15.56
N ASP A 577 -19.89 59.49 16.02
CA ASP A 577 -19.62 59.30 17.44
C ASP A 577 -19.68 60.61 18.25
N ASP A 578 -19.20 61.73 17.70
CA ASP A 578 -19.38 63.06 18.30
C ASP A 578 -20.88 63.43 18.40
N LEU A 579 -21.64 63.16 17.33
CA LEU A 579 -23.09 63.35 17.35
C LEU A 579 -23.78 62.44 18.38
N ARG A 580 -23.35 61.19 18.50
CA ARG A 580 -23.84 60.24 19.52
C ARG A 580 -23.66 60.83 20.92
N ALA A 581 -22.47 61.34 21.23
CA ALA A 581 -22.18 61.94 22.52
C ALA A 581 -23.07 63.17 22.81
N LYS A 582 -23.28 64.03 21.81
CA LYS A 582 -24.18 65.20 21.91
C LYS A 582 -25.64 64.81 22.14
N ILE A 583 -26.12 63.76 21.48
CA ILE A 583 -27.48 63.25 21.65
C ILE A 583 -27.68 62.66 23.06
N VAL A 584 -26.71 61.86 23.53
CA VAL A 584 -26.77 61.31 24.89
C VAL A 584 -26.78 62.44 25.92
N ALA A 585 -25.91 63.44 25.78
CA ALA A 585 -25.88 64.61 26.67
C ALA A 585 -27.17 65.44 26.63
N HIS A 586 -27.84 65.53 25.48
CA HIS A 586 -29.14 66.17 25.37
C HIS A 586 -30.22 65.34 26.09
N LEU A 587 -30.24 64.03 25.88
CA LEU A 587 -31.21 63.11 26.49
C LEU A 587 -31.06 62.99 28.02
N GLU A 588 -29.89 63.32 28.56
CA GLU A 588 -29.65 63.44 30.00
C GLU A 588 -30.28 64.70 30.61
N ARG A 589 -30.46 65.76 29.81
CA ARG A 589 -31.07 67.04 30.25
C ARG A 589 -32.55 67.12 29.92
N SER A 590 -32.96 66.51 28.81
CA SER A 590 -34.33 66.50 28.29
C SER A 590 -34.71 65.07 27.94
N PRO A 591 -35.74 64.46 28.55
CA PRO A 591 -36.05 63.04 28.39
C PRO A 591 -36.57 62.67 26.99
N ARG A 592 -36.87 63.66 26.15
CA ARG A 592 -37.39 63.49 24.79
C ARG A 592 -36.56 64.31 23.80
N LEU A 593 -36.28 63.69 22.67
CA LEU A 593 -35.58 64.28 21.53
C LEU A 593 -36.54 64.35 20.34
N THR A 594 -37.00 65.55 20.00
CA THR A 594 -37.83 65.75 18.81
C THR A 594 -36.96 65.75 17.54
N ILE A 595 -37.59 65.62 16.36
CA ILE A 595 -36.88 65.78 15.08
C ILE A 595 -36.31 67.20 14.93
N ALA A 596 -36.96 68.21 15.51
CA ALA A 596 -36.48 69.59 15.50
C ALA A 596 -35.21 69.74 16.36
N ASP A 597 -35.19 69.14 17.54
CA ASP A 597 -34.02 69.15 18.43
C ASP A 597 -32.83 68.43 17.78
N PHE A 598 -33.07 67.28 17.16
CA PHE A 598 -32.02 66.55 16.45
C PHE A 598 -31.43 67.38 15.30
N LYS A 599 -32.26 68.12 14.55
CA LYS A 599 -31.76 69.02 13.49
C LYS A 599 -30.94 70.17 14.06
N THR A 600 -31.33 70.72 15.21
CA THR A 600 -30.58 71.78 15.90
C THR A 600 -29.22 71.28 16.40
N ILE A 601 -29.16 70.05 16.93
CA ILE A 601 -27.93 69.44 17.44
C ILE A 601 -26.99 69.01 16.31
N SER A 602 -27.53 68.43 15.24
CA SER A 602 -26.74 67.88 14.13
C SER A 602 -26.42 68.89 13.03
N GLY A 603 -27.20 69.97 12.91
CA GLY A 603 -27.11 70.93 11.80
C GLY A 603 -27.51 70.34 10.44
N LEU A 604 -28.24 69.21 10.43
CA LEU A 604 -28.53 68.44 9.22
C LEU A 604 -29.93 68.66 8.66
N GLY A 605 -30.05 68.47 7.34
CA GLY A 605 -31.33 68.41 6.64
C GLY A 605 -32.08 67.08 6.87
N ARG A 606 -33.35 67.04 6.47
CA ARG A 606 -34.23 65.86 6.64
C ARG A 606 -33.66 64.59 5.99
N LYS A 607 -32.93 64.73 4.87
CA LYS A 607 -32.37 63.62 4.08
C LYS A 607 -31.28 62.84 4.86
N GLN A 608 -30.49 63.50 5.68
CA GLN A 608 -29.42 62.89 6.48
C GLN A 608 -29.88 62.57 7.90
N ALA A 609 -30.77 63.39 8.45
CA ALA A 609 -31.21 63.26 9.83
C ALA A 609 -32.01 61.97 10.10
N ILE A 610 -32.92 61.60 9.20
CA ILE A 610 -33.76 60.40 9.38
C ILE A 610 -32.90 59.11 9.39
N PRO A 611 -32.00 58.88 8.43
CA PRO A 611 -31.12 57.71 8.45
C PRO A 611 -30.24 57.59 9.70
N LEU A 612 -29.69 58.70 10.19
CA LEU A 612 -28.85 58.69 11.40
C LEU A 612 -29.67 58.41 12.66
N LEU A 613 -30.91 58.91 12.72
CA LEU A 613 -31.85 58.60 13.79
C LEU A 613 -32.23 57.11 13.81
N GLU A 614 -32.53 56.53 12.65
CA GLU A 614 -32.80 55.08 12.52
C GLU A 614 -31.57 54.23 12.87
N LEU A 615 -30.38 54.71 12.53
CA LEU A 615 -29.12 54.09 12.93
C LEU A 615 -28.97 54.07 14.46
N PHE A 616 -29.19 55.21 15.13
CA PHE A 616 -29.13 55.29 16.59
C PHE A 616 -30.22 54.47 17.29
N ASP A 617 -31.39 54.33 16.67
CA ASP A 617 -32.45 53.43 17.14
C ASP A 617 -31.98 51.96 17.06
N ARG A 618 -31.37 51.56 15.93
CA ARG A 618 -30.84 50.21 15.71
C ARG A 618 -29.64 49.88 16.62
N GLU A 619 -28.80 50.87 16.90
CA GLU A 619 -27.64 50.71 17.78
C GLU A 619 -28.00 50.81 19.28
N GLY A 620 -29.28 51.00 19.62
CA GLY A 620 -29.73 51.08 21.01
C GLY A 620 -29.22 52.32 21.74
N VAL A 621 -29.03 53.43 21.03
CA VAL A 621 -28.75 54.76 21.62
C VAL A 621 -30.05 55.49 21.91
N THR A 622 -30.98 55.44 20.97
CA THR A 622 -32.33 56.01 21.09
C THR A 622 -33.40 54.94 20.88
N ARG A 623 -34.63 55.22 21.30
CA ARG A 623 -35.82 54.43 20.97
C ARG A 623 -36.93 55.38 20.55
N ARG A 624 -37.59 55.07 19.44
CA ARG A 624 -38.73 55.84 18.95
C ARG A 624 -39.95 55.64 19.85
N ASP A 625 -40.53 56.73 20.31
CA ASP A 625 -41.74 56.78 21.13
C ASP A 625 -42.70 57.83 20.54
N GLY A 626 -43.63 57.38 19.70
CA GLY A 626 -44.48 58.25 18.89
C GLY A 626 -43.69 59.11 17.90
N ASP A 627 -43.84 60.43 18.01
CA ASP A 627 -43.15 61.43 17.19
C ASP A 627 -41.75 61.81 17.75
N ASP A 628 -41.46 61.37 18.98
CA ASP A 628 -40.23 61.68 19.70
C ASP A 628 -39.31 60.46 19.82
N ARG A 629 -38.09 60.68 20.30
CA ARG A 629 -37.15 59.63 20.70
C ARG A 629 -36.72 59.80 22.14
N VAL A 630 -36.64 58.67 22.85
CA VAL A 630 -36.17 58.59 24.24
C VAL A 630 -34.85 57.82 24.30
N ARG A 631 -34.13 57.91 25.41
CA ARG A 631 -32.90 57.14 25.61
C ARG A 631 -33.23 55.64 25.66
N ALA A 632 -32.51 54.83 24.91
CA ALA A 632 -32.65 53.38 25.02
C ALA A 632 -32.04 52.91 26.35
N GLY A 633 -32.85 52.31 27.23
CA GLY A 633 -32.45 51.84 28.56
C GLY A 633 -32.95 52.68 29.74
N SER A 634 -33.57 53.85 29.51
CA SER A 634 -34.40 54.49 30.53
C SER A 634 -35.79 53.85 30.53
N THR A 635 -36.21 53.33 31.68
CA THR A 635 -37.53 52.73 31.88
C THR A 635 -38.64 53.77 31.78
#